data_AF-A0A519IGP9-F1
#
_entry.id   AF-A0A519IGP9-F1
#
_cell.length_a   1.000
_cell.length_b   1.000
_cell.length_c   1.000
_cell.angle_alpha   90.00
_cell.angle_beta   90.00
_cell.angle_gamma   90.00
#
_symmetry.space_group_name_H-M   'P 1'
#
loop_
_entity.id
_entity.type
_entity.pdbx_description
1 polymer ?
#
loop_
_entity_poly.entity_id
_entity_poly.type
_entity_poly.pdbx_seq_one_letter_code
_entity_poly.pdbx_strand_id
1 'polypeptide(L)'
;MTKMTFTLRRLGLVLAAVALMPLAHGASAGDDSDLPETLRRGYVGPITGPADDTGYARGALGLIRPSFGRASLYVAWRVMHLPAGAVANENHDRKGSWVDGPAATSPGADEIEAWLAARGALQPRPPAVKPDYYRRSKLMVDGASGLDMEQGQCGPDAYGFATRTVRELVADAALKPADRLAWIAGQDAVFARCSWMPGKTPAPPLPAPTPAGAPAKLKALNAYQRAAALFYGDDFTAARQAFDAIAAVADHPMRPWATLGALRSLLRDAVRDADWDAAVADAWTKRQLRGAEFSAAVAQAAARRRTRVEAALEEIGARAQAATDDASLAPVHSAVAYTMRRALLQLAPAVPLGFAMQKLDRVEDNPYAMGALDLFQQLYPQIAPDRPQGDLAVTLRRHTWFDFVVTVQACGNSPQVVDVAACDAEHGHALARWQDTKDNAWLLAALMTARQPSAADLPAAEAARAASADRPEWPSLQFYAARVLRAQGRGADARAALEGLAAARIVHKRDWPLLSADEPGLVRPSSFTEAQVRAEYDRIVNLGPSEYRVRHILLPTREHADAALARIRGGEPFAAVASAVSTDRGSRAKGGDLGWTVPANFAPAFAEAVKRLAPKGLAEAPVQTGFGWHLIEVTEGRSRVVPPYEQLKVRLMEAMERRAAQGPK
;
A
#
# COMPACT_ATOMS: atom_id res chain seq x y z
N MET A 1 -22.77 -46.03 15.05
CA MET A 1 -22.94 -46.51 13.66
C MET A 1 -24.15 -45.84 13.05
N THR A 2 -23.93 -44.87 12.16
CA THR A 2 -24.91 -44.52 11.11
C THR A 2 -24.13 -43.86 9.98
N LYS A 3 -23.91 -44.62 8.90
CA LYS A 3 -23.38 -44.13 7.63
C LYS A 3 -24.52 -43.40 6.93
N MET A 4 -24.28 -42.20 6.40
CA MET A 4 -25.17 -41.61 5.39
C MET A 4 -24.35 -41.22 4.16
N THR A 5 -24.53 -42.03 3.13
CA THR A 5 -24.03 -41.92 1.76
C THR A 5 -24.80 -40.84 1.00
N PHE A 6 -24.08 -39.91 0.36
CA PHE A 6 -24.66 -38.98 -0.62
C PHE A 6 -24.26 -39.43 -2.04
N THR A 7 -25.25 -39.70 -2.89
CA THR A 7 -25.08 -40.17 -4.27
C THR A 7 -25.24 -39.05 -5.30
N LEU A 8 -24.27 -38.97 -6.22
CA LEU A 8 -24.03 -38.01 -7.31
C LEU A 8 -25.08 -37.96 -8.45
N ARG A 9 -26.32 -38.42 -8.24
CA ARG A 9 -27.29 -38.62 -9.34
C ARG A 9 -28.25 -37.45 -9.61
N ARG A 10 -28.20 -36.37 -8.82
CA ARG A 10 -29.10 -35.21 -8.98
C ARG A 10 -28.50 -34.01 -9.73
N LEU A 11 -27.21 -34.06 -10.12
CA LEU A 11 -26.55 -32.99 -10.87
C LEU A 11 -26.88 -32.99 -12.38
N GLY A 12 -27.47 -34.07 -12.91
CA GLY A 12 -27.73 -34.23 -14.35
C GLY A 12 -29.01 -33.56 -14.88
N LEU A 13 -29.89 -33.04 -14.01
CA LEU A 13 -31.21 -32.53 -14.43
C LEU A 13 -31.33 -31.00 -14.48
N VAL A 14 -30.36 -30.25 -13.94
CA VAL A 14 -30.40 -28.78 -13.96
C VAL A 14 -29.71 -28.21 -15.23
N LEU A 15 -28.90 -29.01 -15.92
CA LEU A 15 -28.17 -28.61 -17.14
C LEU A 15 -29.03 -28.56 -18.43
N ALA A 16 -30.33 -28.87 -18.36
CA ALA A 16 -31.21 -28.89 -19.54
C ALA A 16 -32.09 -27.64 -19.72
N ALA A 17 -32.07 -26.68 -18.79
CA ALA A 17 -32.94 -25.49 -18.85
C ALA A 17 -32.25 -24.21 -19.36
N VAL A 18 -31.05 -24.31 -19.96
CA VAL A 18 -30.30 -23.16 -20.50
C VAL A 18 -30.46 -23.00 -22.02
N ALA A 19 -31.26 -23.85 -22.67
CA ALA A 19 -31.57 -23.70 -24.08
C ALA A 19 -32.97 -23.10 -24.22
N LEU A 20 -33.04 -21.77 -24.36
CA LEU A 20 -34.01 -20.99 -25.16
C LEU A 20 -34.29 -19.61 -24.51
N MET A 21 -33.53 -18.58 -24.87
CA MET A 21 -34.10 -17.25 -25.11
C MET A 21 -33.21 -16.38 -26.02
N PRO A 22 -33.77 -15.60 -26.96
CA PRO A 22 -33.02 -14.81 -27.92
C PRO A 22 -32.77 -13.35 -27.46
N LEU A 23 -31.65 -12.84 -27.96
CA LEU A 23 -31.18 -11.46 -28.10
C LEU A 23 -32.18 -10.33 -27.79
N ALA A 24 -31.88 -9.56 -26.73
CA ALA A 24 -32.35 -8.19 -26.57
C ALA A 24 -31.12 -7.25 -26.53
N HIS A 25 -30.90 -6.52 -27.62
CA HIS A 25 -30.10 -5.29 -27.57
C HIS A 25 -30.99 -4.20 -26.96
N GLY A 26 -30.97 -4.10 -25.63
CA GLY A 26 -31.42 -2.91 -24.92
C GLY A 26 -30.18 -2.14 -24.47
N ALA A 27 -30.08 -0.87 -24.88
CA ALA A 27 -29.09 0.05 -24.34
C ALA A 27 -29.19 0.05 -22.81
N SER A 28 -28.10 -0.28 -22.12
CA SER A 28 -28.04 -0.27 -20.66
C SER A 28 -28.09 1.18 -20.17
N ALA A 29 -29.28 1.62 -19.75
CA ALA A 29 -29.38 2.69 -18.78
C ALA A 29 -28.92 2.12 -17.43
N GLY A 30 -27.73 2.53 -16.96
CA GLY A 30 -27.22 2.13 -15.64
C GLY A 30 -25.75 1.69 -15.59
N ASP A 31 -24.85 2.35 -16.32
CA ASP A 31 -23.41 2.21 -16.05
C ASP A 31 -22.94 3.42 -15.21
N ASP A 32 -22.11 3.18 -14.20
CA ASP A 32 -21.51 4.19 -13.31
C ASP A 32 -20.52 5.12 -14.04
N SER A 33 -20.47 5.06 -15.37
CA SER A 33 -19.67 5.93 -16.23
C SER A 33 -20.10 7.40 -16.17
N ASP A 34 -21.31 7.69 -15.67
CA ASP A 34 -21.80 9.06 -15.43
C ASP A 34 -21.29 9.67 -14.11
N LEU A 35 -20.51 8.94 -13.31
CA LEU A 35 -19.81 9.49 -12.15
C LEU A 35 -18.42 10.03 -12.55
N PRO A 36 -18.05 11.25 -12.12
CA PRO A 36 -16.72 11.82 -12.28
C PRO A 36 -15.63 10.87 -11.81
N GLU A 37 -14.50 10.92 -12.51
CA GLU A 37 -13.32 10.12 -12.19
C GLU A 37 -12.87 10.26 -10.73
N THR A 38 -13.22 11.32 -9.99
CA THR A 38 -12.94 11.52 -8.56
C THR A 38 -13.92 10.82 -7.60
N LEU A 39 -15.04 10.33 -8.13
CA LEU A 39 -16.02 9.49 -7.44
C LEU A 39 -15.93 8.03 -7.91
N ARG A 40 -15.42 7.78 -9.14
CA ARG A 40 -14.97 6.45 -9.62
C ARG A 40 -13.58 6.05 -9.11
N ARG A 41 -12.60 6.95 -9.16
CA ARG A 41 -11.30 6.83 -8.46
C ARG A 41 -11.46 7.53 -7.14
N GLY A 42 -11.35 6.76 -6.06
CA GLY A 42 -11.58 7.25 -4.71
C GLY A 42 -10.98 8.63 -4.44
N TYR A 43 -11.70 9.42 -3.65
CA TYR A 43 -11.04 10.32 -2.73
C TYR A 43 -10.01 9.48 -1.97
N VAL A 44 -8.74 9.52 -2.41
CA VAL A 44 -7.59 8.92 -1.73
C VAL A 44 -7.32 9.77 -0.49
N GLY A 45 -8.26 9.73 0.45
CA GLY A 45 -7.90 9.86 1.85
C GLY A 45 -6.96 8.71 2.18
N PRO A 46 -6.06 8.88 3.16
CA PRO A 46 -5.05 7.88 3.43
C PRO A 46 -5.68 6.50 3.68
N ILE A 47 -5.02 5.45 3.18
CA ILE A 47 -5.39 4.03 3.40
C ILE A 47 -5.51 3.75 4.91
N THR A 48 -4.83 4.56 5.73
CA THR A 48 -5.09 4.71 7.16
C THR A 48 -6.39 5.49 7.37
N GLY A 49 -7.47 4.78 7.72
CA GLY A 49 -8.68 5.43 8.23
C GLY A 49 -8.39 6.26 9.49
N PRO A 50 -9.37 7.05 9.97
CA PRO A 50 -9.21 7.95 11.13
C PRO A 50 -9.12 7.22 12.47
N ALA A 51 -8.55 6.01 12.53
CA ALA A 51 -8.45 5.25 13.77
C ALA A 51 -7.56 5.93 14.83
N ASP A 52 -6.72 6.89 14.43
CA ASP A 52 -5.96 7.79 15.31
C ASP A 52 -6.77 9.03 15.74
N ASP A 53 -7.95 9.26 15.16
CA ASP A 53 -8.89 10.27 15.60
C ASP A 53 -9.65 9.76 16.83
N THR A 54 -9.32 10.32 17.99
CA THR A 54 -10.06 10.07 19.24
C THR A 54 -11.57 10.30 19.10
N GLY A 55 -12.02 11.12 18.14
CA GLY A 55 -13.44 11.29 17.81
C GLY A 55 -14.06 10.03 17.22
N TYR A 56 -13.35 9.34 16.33
CA TYR A 56 -13.83 8.12 15.66
C TYR A 56 -14.06 6.98 16.66
N ALA A 57 -13.09 6.75 17.56
CA ALA A 57 -13.26 5.79 18.66
C ALA A 57 -14.34 6.22 19.67
N ARG A 58 -14.62 7.51 19.80
CA ARG A 58 -15.70 8.03 20.66
C ARG A 58 -17.10 7.90 20.07
N GLY A 59 -17.24 7.34 18.87
CA GLY A 59 -18.53 7.16 18.20
C GLY A 59 -18.79 8.13 17.05
N ALA A 60 -17.90 9.09 16.78
CA ALA A 60 -18.01 9.97 15.61
C ALA A 60 -17.47 9.26 14.36
N LEU A 61 -18.13 8.16 13.97
CA LEU A 61 -17.68 7.33 12.84
C LEU A 61 -17.74 8.07 11.49
N GLY A 62 -18.64 9.06 11.36
CA GLY A 62 -18.83 9.80 10.11
C GLY A 62 -19.22 8.89 8.95
N LEU A 63 -18.53 9.02 7.81
CA LEU A 63 -18.72 8.14 6.65
C LEU A 63 -17.67 7.01 6.65
N ILE A 64 -18.12 5.80 6.97
CA ILE A 64 -17.34 4.57 6.87
C ILE A 64 -17.18 4.21 5.40
N ARG A 65 -15.96 3.86 4.97
CA ARG A 65 -15.65 3.56 3.57
C ARG A 65 -15.03 2.17 3.41
N PRO A 66 -15.38 1.40 2.37
CA PRO A 66 -14.71 0.16 2.01
C PRO A 66 -13.18 0.26 1.94
N SER A 67 -12.67 1.42 1.51
CA SER A 67 -11.23 1.66 1.39
C SER A 67 -10.48 1.90 2.70
N PHE A 68 -11.18 1.96 3.85
CA PHE A 68 -10.52 2.07 5.14
C PHE A 68 -9.70 0.81 5.45
N GLY A 69 -8.53 1.00 6.06
CA GLY A 69 -7.74 -0.10 6.60
C GLY A 69 -8.56 -0.97 7.56
N ARG A 70 -8.29 -2.29 7.56
CA ARG A 70 -9.08 -3.28 8.31
C ARG A 70 -9.17 -2.97 9.81
N ALA A 71 -8.15 -2.37 10.42
CA ALA A 71 -8.19 -1.93 11.81
C ALA A 71 -9.25 -0.82 12.05
N SER A 72 -9.38 0.14 11.14
CA SER A 72 -10.41 1.19 11.23
C SER A 72 -11.82 0.63 11.00
N LEU A 73 -11.96 -0.36 10.12
CA LEU A 73 -13.22 -1.06 9.91
C LEU A 73 -13.59 -1.93 11.12
N TYR A 74 -12.60 -2.56 11.76
CA TYR A 74 -12.81 -3.30 13.01
C TYR A 74 -13.22 -2.38 14.16
N VAL A 75 -12.59 -1.21 14.32
CA VAL A 75 -13.02 -0.21 15.32
C VAL A 75 -14.45 0.26 15.04
N ALA A 76 -14.80 0.56 13.79
CA ALA A 76 -16.19 0.89 13.43
C ALA A 76 -17.15 -0.25 13.79
N TRP A 77 -16.79 -1.49 13.45
CA TRP A 77 -17.57 -2.66 13.81
C TRP A 77 -17.82 -2.74 15.33
N ARG A 78 -16.78 -2.55 16.15
CA ARG A 78 -16.94 -2.53 17.62
C ARG A 78 -17.83 -1.40 18.11
N VAL A 79 -17.64 -0.18 17.60
CA VAL A 79 -18.45 0.98 17.97
C VAL A 79 -19.94 0.78 17.61
N MET A 80 -20.25 0.09 16.51
CA MET A 80 -21.63 -0.24 16.13
C MET A 80 -22.28 -1.25 17.07
N HIS A 81 -21.50 -2.13 17.72
CA HIS A 81 -22.00 -3.22 18.55
C HIS A 81 -21.92 -2.94 20.06
N LEU A 82 -21.23 -1.88 20.46
CA LEU A 82 -21.07 -1.48 21.86
C LEU A 82 -21.90 -0.23 22.21
N PRO A 83 -22.16 0.02 23.51
CA PRO A 83 -22.71 1.29 23.96
C PRO A 83 -21.85 2.48 23.52
N ALA A 84 -22.49 3.62 23.24
CA ALA A 84 -21.81 4.84 22.85
C ALA A 84 -20.71 5.21 23.89
N GLY A 85 -19.50 5.48 23.39
CA GLY A 85 -18.34 5.82 24.23
C GLY A 85 -17.62 4.64 24.89
N ALA A 86 -18.05 3.39 24.70
CA ALA A 86 -17.40 2.23 25.32
C ALA A 86 -15.91 2.09 24.97
N VAL A 87 -15.50 2.48 23.76
CA VAL A 87 -14.10 2.41 23.30
C VAL A 87 -13.38 3.76 23.35
N ALA A 88 -14.01 4.79 23.93
CA ALA A 88 -13.51 6.16 23.98
C ALA A 88 -12.15 6.32 24.67
N ASN A 89 -11.89 5.50 25.69
CA ASN A 89 -10.72 5.58 26.56
C ASN A 89 -9.61 4.59 26.14
N GLU A 90 -9.81 3.83 25.06
CA GLU A 90 -8.79 2.91 24.57
C GLU A 90 -7.69 3.69 23.83
N ASN A 91 -6.43 3.39 24.13
CA ASN A 91 -5.30 4.03 23.47
C ASN A 91 -5.07 3.42 22.08
N HIS A 92 -5.49 4.14 21.05
CA HIS A 92 -5.30 3.76 19.65
C HIS A 92 -3.99 4.29 19.04
N ASP A 93 -3.13 4.93 19.85
CA ASP A 93 -1.89 5.56 19.38
C ASP A 93 -0.86 4.51 18.92
N ARG A 94 -0.34 4.75 17.72
CA ARG A 94 0.31 3.76 16.84
C ARG A 94 1.76 3.50 17.25
N LYS A 95 1.98 2.62 18.23
CA LYS A 95 3.27 1.89 18.35
C LYS A 95 3.19 0.42 17.96
N GLY A 96 2.06 -0.03 17.41
CA GLY A 96 1.88 -1.40 16.91
C GLY A 96 0.89 -1.54 15.76
N SER A 97 0.63 -0.50 14.97
CA SER A 97 -0.38 -0.54 13.91
C SER A 97 0.06 -1.28 12.65
N TRP A 98 -0.91 -1.93 12.01
CA TRP A 98 -1.09 -2.38 10.62
C TRP A 98 -0.63 -1.46 9.47
N VAL A 99 0.17 -0.45 9.73
CA VAL A 99 0.80 0.39 8.71
C VAL A 99 2.18 -0.21 8.48
N ASP A 100 2.55 -0.45 7.22
CA ASP A 100 3.93 -0.68 6.77
C ASP A 100 4.80 0.57 7.04
N GLY A 101 4.87 0.98 8.29
CA GLY A 101 5.81 1.97 8.80
C GLY A 101 6.79 1.22 9.70
N PRO A 102 8.10 1.34 9.47
CA PRO A 102 9.08 0.71 10.34
C PRO A 102 8.74 1.11 11.78
N ALA A 103 8.71 0.12 12.66
CA ALA A 103 8.62 0.35 14.10
C ALA A 103 9.49 1.56 14.45
N ALA A 104 8.88 2.50 15.18
CA ALA A 104 9.46 3.77 15.59
C ALA A 104 10.98 3.65 15.80
N THR A 105 11.73 4.37 14.96
CA THR A 105 13.19 4.52 14.95
C THR A 105 13.98 3.20 14.93
N SER A 106 14.74 2.96 13.85
CA SER A 106 15.95 2.14 13.94
C SER A 106 16.65 2.50 15.25
N PRO A 107 16.90 1.53 16.15
CA PRO A 107 17.69 1.81 17.33
C PRO A 107 18.99 2.45 16.86
N GLY A 108 19.28 3.62 17.45
CA GLY A 108 20.16 4.62 16.88
C GLY A 108 21.56 4.10 16.59
N ALA A 109 22.33 4.88 15.85
CA ALA A 109 23.77 4.70 15.72
C ALA A 109 24.48 4.58 17.09
N ASP A 110 23.84 5.03 18.17
CA ASP A 110 24.32 5.14 19.54
C ASP A 110 24.99 3.86 20.10
N GLU A 111 24.42 2.65 19.97
CA GLU A 111 25.01 1.45 20.59
C GLU A 111 26.21 0.90 19.80
N ILE A 112 26.20 0.98 18.47
CA ILE A 112 27.36 0.61 17.63
C ILE A 112 28.51 1.59 17.90
N GLU A 113 28.22 2.90 17.93
CA GLU A 113 29.23 3.92 18.23
C GLU A 113 29.76 3.77 19.66
N ALA A 114 28.90 3.46 20.64
CA ALA A 114 29.34 3.18 22.01
C ALA A 114 30.27 1.95 22.08
N TRP A 115 29.97 0.90 21.31
CA TRP A 115 30.85 -0.25 21.17
C TRP A 115 32.19 0.15 20.55
N LEU A 116 32.17 0.85 19.41
CA LEU A 116 33.36 1.30 18.68
C LEU A 116 34.26 2.19 19.56
N ALA A 117 33.67 3.09 20.35
CA ALA A 117 34.39 3.93 21.30
C ALA A 117 35.03 3.10 22.44
N ALA A 118 34.26 2.18 23.05
CA ALA A 118 34.74 1.37 24.16
C ALA A 118 35.88 0.42 23.74
N ARG A 119 35.77 -0.23 22.57
CA ARG A 119 36.88 -1.02 22.02
C ARG A 119 38.06 -0.14 21.58
N GLY A 120 37.78 1.04 21.01
CA GLY A 120 38.78 1.95 20.44
C GLY A 120 39.77 2.47 21.46
N ALA A 121 39.32 2.63 22.72
CA ALA A 121 40.17 2.99 23.84
C ALA A 121 41.27 1.94 24.14
N LEU A 122 41.09 0.69 23.73
CA LEU A 122 42.05 -0.41 23.94
C LEU A 122 42.73 -0.84 22.63
N GLN A 123 41.99 -0.83 21.54
CA GLN A 123 42.44 -1.19 20.20
C GLN A 123 42.02 -0.07 19.23
N PRO A 124 42.87 0.96 19.04
CA PRO A 124 42.57 2.10 18.16
C PRO A 124 42.32 1.71 16.71
N ARG A 125 42.84 0.55 16.28
CA ARG A 125 42.60 0.01 14.95
C ARG A 125 41.10 -0.34 14.79
N PRO A 126 40.43 0.15 13.74
CA PRO A 126 39.03 -0.20 13.49
C PRO A 126 38.87 -1.70 13.20
N PRO A 127 37.67 -2.27 13.43
CA PRO A 127 37.40 -3.66 13.07
C PRO A 127 37.52 -3.84 11.55
N ALA A 128 37.92 -5.03 11.11
CA ALA A 128 38.08 -5.34 9.68
C ALA A 128 36.76 -5.24 8.90
N VAL A 129 35.63 -5.53 9.56
CA VAL A 129 34.28 -5.38 9.02
C VAL A 129 33.55 -4.36 9.89
N LYS A 130 32.95 -3.35 9.27
CA LYS A 130 32.14 -2.37 9.99
C LYS A 130 30.92 -3.09 10.60
N PRO A 131 30.65 -2.94 11.90
CA PRO A 131 29.45 -3.48 12.51
C PRO A 131 28.19 -2.85 11.92
N ASP A 132 27.14 -3.65 11.78
CA ASP A 132 25.82 -3.23 11.29
C ASP A 132 24.74 -4.03 12.04
N TYR A 133 23.58 -3.42 12.26
CA TYR A 133 22.40 -4.12 12.78
C TYR A 133 21.81 -5.07 11.73
N TYR A 134 22.00 -4.74 10.45
CA TYR A 134 21.35 -5.39 9.32
C TYR A 134 22.35 -6.07 8.41
N ARG A 135 21.95 -7.23 7.90
CA ARG A 135 22.52 -7.85 6.71
C ARG A 135 21.71 -7.39 5.52
N ARG A 136 22.34 -6.60 4.64
CA ARG A 136 21.72 -6.12 3.41
C ARG A 136 21.99 -7.11 2.27
N SER A 137 21.00 -7.39 1.44
CA SER A 137 21.19 -8.11 0.17
C SER A 137 20.30 -7.51 -0.89
N LYS A 138 20.56 -7.83 -2.16
CA LYS A 138 19.73 -7.37 -3.28
C LYS A 138 19.20 -8.60 -3.99
N LEU A 139 17.87 -8.75 -3.99
CA LEU A 139 17.20 -9.78 -4.77
C LEU A 139 16.94 -9.24 -6.17
N MET A 140 17.57 -9.84 -7.17
CA MET A 140 17.30 -9.51 -8.58
C MET A 140 16.10 -10.32 -9.05
N VAL A 141 15.07 -9.63 -9.54
CA VAL A 141 13.90 -10.25 -10.16
C VAL A 141 13.89 -9.82 -11.62
N ASP A 142 13.84 -10.77 -12.55
CA ASP A 142 13.85 -10.48 -13.99
C ASP A 142 12.70 -9.53 -14.36
N GLY A 143 13.03 -8.42 -15.02
CA GLY A 143 12.06 -7.40 -15.43
C GLY A 143 11.69 -6.36 -14.35
N ALA A 144 12.25 -6.41 -13.15
CA ALA A 144 12.05 -5.42 -12.09
C ALA A 144 13.36 -4.78 -11.60
N SER A 145 13.28 -3.56 -11.06
CA SER A 145 14.39 -3.00 -10.28
C SER A 145 14.66 -3.90 -9.07
N GLY A 146 15.90 -4.36 -8.89
CA GLY A 146 16.23 -5.30 -7.81
C GLY A 146 15.80 -4.80 -6.44
N LEU A 147 15.22 -5.70 -5.64
CA LEU A 147 14.66 -5.43 -4.33
C LEU A 147 15.77 -5.43 -3.27
N ASP A 148 15.90 -4.33 -2.53
CA ASP A 148 16.80 -4.25 -1.38
C ASP A 148 16.17 -4.99 -0.20
N MET A 149 16.88 -6.00 0.29
CA MET A 149 16.47 -6.86 1.40
C MET A 149 17.34 -6.51 2.61
N GLU A 150 16.74 -6.08 3.70
CA GLU A 150 17.44 -5.86 4.97
C GLU A 150 16.99 -6.90 6.00
N GLN A 151 17.95 -7.67 6.51
CA GLN A 151 17.71 -8.68 7.54
C GLN A 151 18.37 -8.25 8.84
N GLY A 152 17.57 -7.89 9.86
CA GLY A 152 18.11 -7.62 11.20
C GLY A 152 18.77 -8.87 11.79
N GLN A 153 20.06 -8.75 12.17
CA GLN A 153 20.85 -9.85 12.71
C GLN A 153 21.24 -9.57 14.17
N CYS A 154 22.15 -8.63 14.40
CA CYS A 154 22.60 -8.24 15.75
C CYS A 154 21.78 -7.04 16.18
N GLY A 155 20.96 -7.20 17.23
CA GLY A 155 20.21 -6.08 17.81
C GLY A 155 21.07 -5.22 18.76
N PRO A 156 20.53 -4.08 19.22
CA PRO A 156 21.18 -3.17 20.18
C PRO A 156 21.71 -3.87 21.44
N ASP A 157 20.94 -4.83 21.96
CA ASP A 157 21.33 -5.59 23.16
C ASP A 157 22.66 -6.33 22.99
N ALA A 158 23.01 -6.77 21.77
CA ALA A 158 24.28 -7.44 21.51
C ALA A 158 25.47 -6.48 21.63
N TYR A 159 25.32 -5.26 21.11
CA TYR A 159 26.32 -4.19 21.22
C TYR A 159 26.41 -3.65 22.65
N GLY A 160 25.27 -3.47 23.31
CA GLY A 160 25.20 -3.10 24.72
C GLY A 160 25.86 -4.13 25.64
N PHE A 161 25.60 -5.42 25.41
CA PHE A 161 26.27 -6.52 26.12
C PHE A 161 27.79 -6.45 25.93
N ALA A 162 28.26 -6.39 24.68
CA ALA A 162 29.69 -6.32 24.38
C ALA A 162 30.38 -5.11 25.03
N THR A 163 29.72 -3.95 25.01
CA THR A 163 30.21 -2.70 25.61
C THR A 163 30.32 -2.81 27.13
N ARG A 164 29.34 -3.43 27.81
CA ARG A 164 29.43 -3.68 29.25
C ARG A 164 30.54 -4.68 29.57
N THR A 165 30.59 -5.80 28.85
CA THR A 165 31.60 -6.83 29.08
C THR A 165 33.02 -6.30 28.88
N VAL A 166 33.30 -5.52 27.85
CA VAL A 166 34.67 -4.97 27.67
C VAL A 166 35.06 -4.05 28.82
N ARG A 167 34.14 -3.24 29.35
CA ARG A 167 34.39 -2.38 30.51
C ARG A 167 34.68 -3.20 31.77
N GLU A 168 33.93 -4.27 32.00
CA GLU A 168 34.18 -5.21 33.09
C GLU A 168 35.55 -5.90 32.97
N LEU A 169 35.94 -6.31 31.75
CA LEU A 169 37.26 -6.93 31.51
C LEU A 169 38.41 -5.94 31.69
N VAL A 170 38.18 -4.65 31.43
CA VAL A 170 39.16 -3.58 31.71
C VAL A 170 39.33 -3.35 33.21
N ALA A 171 38.23 -3.33 33.95
CA ALA A 171 38.25 -3.16 35.40
C ALA A 171 38.86 -4.37 36.14
N ASP A 172 38.90 -5.53 35.49
CA ASP A 172 39.49 -6.74 36.04
C ASP A 172 41.03 -6.68 36.02
N ALA A 173 41.62 -6.42 37.19
CA ALA A 173 43.06 -6.32 37.38
C ALA A 173 43.81 -7.65 37.16
N ALA A 174 43.11 -8.79 37.19
CA ALA A 174 43.71 -10.10 36.94
C ALA A 174 43.96 -10.38 35.45
N LEU A 175 43.35 -9.60 34.54
CA LEU A 175 43.46 -9.80 33.10
C LEU A 175 44.61 -9.00 32.48
N LYS A 176 45.41 -9.66 31.65
CA LYS A 176 46.51 -9.02 30.92
C LYS A 176 45.94 -8.18 29.77
N PRO A 177 46.67 -7.14 29.31
CA PRO A 177 46.27 -6.38 28.12
C PRO A 177 46.02 -7.26 26.89
N ALA A 178 46.85 -8.29 26.68
CA ALA A 178 46.70 -9.25 25.58
C ALA A 178 45.40 -10.06 25.69
N ASP A 179 44.94 -10.38 26.89
CA ASP A 179 43.70 -11.11 27.12
C ASP A 179 42.48 -10.28 26.72
N ARG A 180 42.49 -8.98 27.07
CA ARG A 180 41.43 -8.01 26.71
C ARG A 180 41.37 -7.82 25.20
N LEU A 181 42.52 -7.68 24.54
CA LEU A 181 42.62 -7.56 23.10
C LEU A 181 42.14 -8.83 22.38
N ALA A 182 42.49 -10.01 22.89
CA ALA A 182 42.02 -11.29 22.34
C ALA A 182 40.49 -11.41 22.43
N TRP A 183 39.89 -10.99 23.55
CA TRP A 183 38.43 -10.97 23.68
C TRP A 183 37.77 -9.98 22.71
N ILE A 184 38.33 -8.78 22.53
CA ILE A 184 37.84 -7.79 21.54
C ILE A 184 37.91 -8.35 20.13
N ALA A 185 39.03 -8.98 19.76
CA ALA A 185 39.17 -9.61 18.45
C ALA A 185 38.12 -10.72 18.23
N GLY A 186 37.84 -11.52 19.27
CA GLY A 186 36.75 -12.49 19.24
C GLY A 186 35.38 -11.84 19.03
N GLN A 187 35.11 -10.72 19.70
CA GLN A 187 33.84 -10.01 19.56
C GLN A 187 33.69 -9.34 18.19
N ASP A 188 34.76 -8.75 17.66
CA ASP A 188 34.81 -8.21 16.30
C ASP A 188 34.50 -9.31 15.27
N ALA A 189 35.00 -10.54 15.48
CA ALA A 189 34.68 -11.69 14.61
C ALA A 189 33.20 -12.10 14.68
N VAL A 190 32.55 -12.02 15.85
CA VAL A 190 31.10 -12.24 16.00
C VAL A 190 30.33 -11.20 15.18
N PHE A 191 30.65 -9.91 15.35
CA PHE A 191 29.95 -8.84 14.65
C PHE A 191 30.20 -8.84 13.14
N ALA A 192 31.40 -9.24 12.71
CA ALA A 192 31.70 -9.43 11.29
C ALA A 192 30.78 -10.46 10.62
N ARG A 193 30.46 -11.58 11.31
CA ARG A 193 29.49 -12.56 10.78
C ARG A 193 28.06 -12.04 10.75
N CYS A 194 27.76 -11.10 11.63
CA CYS A 194 26.45 -10.48 11.71
C CYS A 194 26.11 -9.64 10.49
N SER A 195 27.04 -8.82 10.03
CA SER A 195 26.88 -7.98 8.84
C SER A 195 27.35 -8.66 7.53
N TRP A 196 27.94 -9.86 7.62
CA TRP A 196 28.39 -10.63 6.45
C TRP A 196 27.24 -11.08 5.55
N MET A 197 27.48 -11.13 4.23
CA MET A 197 26.52 -11.60 3.22
C MET A 197 26.87 -13.02 2.73
N PRO A 198 26.02 -14.04 2.99
CA PRO A 198 26.19 -15.38 2.43
C PRO A 198 26.28 -15.37 0.90
N GLY A 199 27.13 -16.24 0.35
CA GLY A 199 27.24 -16.49 -1.10
C GLY A 199 28.06 -15.48 -1.91
N LYS A 200 28.45 -14.33 -1.34
CA LYS A 200 29.33 -13.35 -2.02
C LYS A 200 30.79 -13.50 -1.63
N THR A 201 31.06 -13.76 -0.35
CA THR A 201 32.41 -13.96 0.18
C THR A 201 32.41 -15.13 1.16
N PRO A 202 33.57 -15.78 1.40
CA PRO A 202 33.69 -16.75 2.47
C PRO A 202 33.22 -16.16 3.81
N ALA A 203 32.64 -17.00 4.68
CA ALA A 203 32.22 -16.57 6.00
C ALA A 203 33.44 -16.07 6.80
N PRO A 204 33.32 -14.94 7.53
CA PRO A 204 34.37 -14.48 8.43
C PRO A 204 34.80 -15.62 9.39
N PRO A 205 36.08 -15.68 9.78
CA PRO A 205 36.57 -16.73 10.65
C PRO A 205 35.86 -16.70 12.02
N LEU A 206 35.78 -17.86 12.67
CA LEU A 206 35.31 -17.93 14.05
C LEU A 206 36.32 -17.25 15.00
N PRO A 207 35.87 -16.78 16.18
CA PRO A 207 36.76 -16.35 17.24
C PRO A 207 37.83 -17.42 17.54
N ALA A 208 39.09 -16.99 17.59
CA ALA A 208 40.20 -17.88 17.92
C ALA A 208 39.99 -18.48 19.34
N PRO A 209 40.30 -19.76 19.57
CA PRO A 209 40.26 -20.33 20.91
C PRO A 209 41.23 -19.59 21.84
N THR A 210 40.82 -19.42 23.09
CA THR A 210 41.71 -18.85 24.12
C THR A 210 42.90 -19.76 24.39
N PRO A 211 44.09 -19.20 24.73
CA PRO A 211 45.24 -19.99 25.16
C PRO A 211 44.91 -20.92 26.34
N ALA A 212 45.62 -22.04 26.45
CA ALA A 212 45.39 -23.04 27.51
C ALA A 212 45.49 -22.45 28.93
N GLY A 213 46.38 -21.48 29.15
CA GLY A 213 46.56 -20.78 30.43
C GLY A 213 45.59 -19.62 30.68
N ALA A 214 44.62 -19.37 29.79
CA ALA A 214 43.69 -18.25 29.95
C ALA A 214 42.79 -18.43 31.20
N PRO A 215 42.43 -17.33 31.89
CA PRO A 215 41.46 -17.34 32.98
C PRO A 215 40.13 -18.00 32.60
N ALA A 216 39.52 -18.71 33.56
CA ALA A 216 38.26 -19.44 33.34
C ALA A 216 37.14 -18.54 32.78
N LYS A 217 37.03 -17.30 33.29
CA LYS A 217 36.08 -16.28 32.79
C LYS A 217 36.24 -16.02 31.29
N LEU A 218 37.48 -15.94 30.79
CA LEU A 218 37.73 -15.70 29.38
C LEU A 218 37.47 -16.92 28.51
N LYS A 219 37.79 -18.12 29.00
CA LYS A 219 37.43 -19.38 28.32
C LYS A 219 35.91 -19.48 28.15
N ALA A 220 35.15 -19.18 29.21
CA ALA A 220 33.69 -19.17 29.20
C ALA A 220 33.11 -18.14 28.21
N LEU A 221 33.65 -16.91 28.21
CA LEU A 221 33.23 -15.87 27.26
C LEU A 221 33.59 -16.22 25.82
N ASN A 222 34.76 -16.81 25.57
CA ASN A 222 35.18 -17.23 24.23
C ASN A 222 34.31 -18.38 23.70
N ALA A 223 33.97 -19.36 24.53
CA ALA A 223 33.04 -20.42 24.15
C ALA A 223 31.71 -19.83 23.68
N TYR A 224 31.18 -18.84 24.41
CA TYR A 224 29.96 -18.14 24.01
C TYR A 224 30.12 -17.32 22.73
N GLN A 225 31.23 -16.58 22.56
CA GLN A 225 31.52 -15.85 21.32
C GLN A 225 31.55 -16.80 20.11
N ARG A 226 32.17 -17.98 20.26
CA ARG A 226 32.22 -18.98 19.19
C ARG A 226 30.85 -19.54 18.85
N ALA A 227 30.02 -19.86 19.85
CA ALA A 227 28.64 -20.29 19.64
C ALA A 227 27.80 -19.20 18.95
N ALA A 228 27.93 -17.95 19.38
CA ALA A 228 27.27 -16.81 18.75
C ALA A 228 27.74 -16.56 17.31
N ALA A 229 29.03 -16.72 17.03
CA ALA A 229 29.58 -16.61 15.68
C ALA A 229 29.07 -17.72 14.75
N LEU A 230 28.85 -18.95 15.24
CA LEU A 230 28.18 -20.00 14.48
C LEU A 230 26.74 -19.60 14.17
N PHE A 231 26.00 -19.11 15.17
CA PHE A 231 24.61 -18.67 15.02
C PHE A 231 24.45 -17.56 13.98
N TYR A 232 25.23 -16.48 14.06
CA TYR A 232 25.18 -15.39 13.09
C TYR A 232 25.77 -15.76 11.73
N GLY A 233 26.56 -16.84 11.68
CA GLY A 233 27.06 -17.44 10.44
C GLY A 233 26.08 -18.39 9.76
N ASP A 234 24.84 -18.49 10.23
CA ASP A 234 23.78 -19.38 9.74
C ASP A 234 24.04 -20.88 9.91
N ASP A 235 25.02 -21.27 10.74
CA ASP A 235 25.26 -22.66 11.12
C ASP A 235 24.54 -22.99 12.43
N PHE A 236 23.21 -23.09 12.35
CA PHE A 236 22.36 -23.26 13.54
C PHE A 236 22.52 -24.62 14.21
N THR A 237 22.91 -25.66 13.46
CA THR A 237 23.18 -26.97 14.04
C THR A 237 24.42 -26.92 14.92
N ALA A 238 25.55 -26.42 14.41
CA ALA A 238 26.76 -26.30 15.21
C ALA A 238 26.60 -25.26 16.33
N ALA A 239 25.89 -24.16 16.08
CA ALA A 239 25.59 -23.17 17.10
C ALA A 239 24.81 -23.78 18.27
N ARG A 240 23.75 -24.54 17.99
CA ARG A 240 22.96 -25.23 19.01
C ARG A 240 23.82 -26.18 19.83
N GLN A 241 24.65 -27.01 19.19
CA GLN A 241 25.56 -27.93 19.90
C GLN A 241 26.52 -27.17 20.82
N ALA A 242 27.10 -26.06 20.34
CA ALA A 242 28.01 -25.24 21.12
C ALA A 242 27.30 -24.55 22.31
N PHE A 243 26.07 -24.07 22.10
CA PHE A 243 25.25 -23.51 23.18
C PHE A 243 24.81 -24.57 24.20
N ASP A 244 24.39 -25.76 23.75
CA ASP A 244 24.00 -26.87 24.63
C ASP A 244 25.19 -27.31 25.51
N ALA A 245 26.40 -27.36 24.95
CA ALA A 245 27.61 -27.67 25.71
C ALA A 245 27.88 -26.65 26.83
N ILE A 246 27.60 -25.37 26.59
CA ILE A 246 27.72 -24.31 27.60
C ILE A 246 26.60 -24.43 28.64
N ALA A 247 25.36 -24.67 28.19
CA ALA A 247 24.18 -24.73 29.04
C ALA A 247 24.17 -25.95 29.98
N ALA A 248 24.84 -27.04 29.59
CA ALA A 248 24.98 -28.26 30.39
C ALA A 248 25.84 -28.09 31.64
N VAL A 249 26.65 -27.03 31.74
CA VAL A 249 27.51 -26.75 32.89
C VAL A 249 26.77 -25.83 33.86
N ALA A 250 26.30 -26.38 34.98
CA ALA A 250 25.38 -25.71 35.91
C ALA A 250 25.84 -24.31 36.37
N ASP A 251 27.13 -24.18 36.72
CA ASP A 251 27.74 -22.95 37.23
C ASP A 251 28.42 -22.09 36.14
N HIS A 252 28.18 -22.39 34.86
CA HIS A 252 28.79 -21.63 33.78
C HIS A 252 28.19 -20.22 33.71
N PRO A 253 29.00 -19.15 33.70
CA PRO A 253 28.50 -17.77 33.77
C PRO A 253 27.63 -17.37 32.56
N MET A 254 27.78 -18.06 31.44
CA MET A 254 26.98 -17.86 30.23
C MET A 254 25.81 -18.84 30.08
N ARG A 255 25.54 -19.71 31.06
CA ARG A 255 24.48 -20.73 30.99
C ARG A 255 23.11 -20.13 30.62
N PRO A 256 22.61 -19.05 31.25
CA PRO A 256 21.33 -18.44 30.88
C PRO A 256 21.27 -18.04 29.40
N TRP A 257 22.29 -17.31 28.93
CA TRP A 257 22.35 -16.84 27.54
C TRP A 257 22.59 -17.95 26.53
N ALA A 258 23.28 -19.02 26.92
CA ALA A 258 23.49 -20.19 26.08
C ALA A 258 22.20 -21.01 25.94
N THR A 259 21.43 -21.20 27.00
CA THR A 259 20.09 -21.81 26.92
C THR A 259 19.19 -21.06 25.94
N LEU A 260 19.18 -19.72 26.02
CA LEU A 260 18.45 -18.89 25.06
C LEU A 260 19.02 -19.01 23.63
N GLY A 261 20.34 -19.08 23.48
CA GLY A 261 21.03 -19.27 22.21
C GLY A 261 20.67 -20.58 21.52
N ALA A 262 20.59 -21.68 22.27
CA ALA A 262 20.17 -22.99 21.77
C ALA A 262 18.72 -22.97 21.26
N LEU A 263 17.81 -22.40 22.04
CA LEU A 263 16.40 -22.21 21.64
C LEU A 263 16.26 -21.37 20.36
N ARG A 264 16.98 -20.25 20.29
CA ARG A 264 16.99 -19.38 19.09
C ARG A 264 17.57 -20.11 17.88
N SER A 265 18.56 -20.97 18.08
CA SER A 265 19.17 -21.77 17.00
C SER A 265 18.17 -22.78 16.44
N LEU A 266 17.44 -23.51 17.30
CA LEU A 266 16.35 -24.40 16.87
C LEU A 266 15.30 -23.67 16.04
N LEU A 267 14.84 -22.50 16.53
CA LEU A 267 13.86 -21.70 15.80
C LEU A 267 14.38 -21.27 14.42
N ARG A 268 15.60 -20.73 14.35
CA ARG A 268 16.17 -20.26 13.08
C ARG A 268 16.38 -21.40 12.08
N ASP A 269 16.80 -22.57 12.56
CA ASP A 269 16.96 -23.77 11.75
C ASP A 269 15.62 -24.24 11.17
N ALA A 270 14.56 -24.27 11.98
CA ALA A 270 13.23 -24.67 11.54
C ALA A 270 12.59 -23.67 10.55
N VAL A 271 12.88 -22.38 10.70
CA VAL A 271 12.40 -21.33 9.79
C VAL A 271 13.13 -21.38 8.45
N ARG A 272 14.43 -21.69 8.43
CA ARG A 272 15.25 -21.73 7.21
C ARG A 272 15.32 -23.15 6.66
N ASP A 273 14.37 -23.46 5.80
CA ASP A 273 14.33 -24.74 5.11
C ASP A 273 14.86 -24.58 3.68
N ALA A 274 16.15 -24.89 3.49
CA ALA A 274 16.83 -24.75 2.21
C ALA A 274 16.20 -25.64 1.11
N ASP A 275 15.70 -26.82 1.48
CA ASP A 275 15.05 -27.74 0.54
C ASP A 275 13.70 -27.19 0.08
N TRP A 276 12.94 -26.62 1.02
CA TRP A 276 11.70 -25.90 0.72
C TRP A 276 11.96 -24.68 -0.16
N ASP A 277 12.92 -23.83 0.21
CA ASP A 277 13.25 -22.62 -0.52
C ASP A 277 13.70 -22.97 -1.96
N ALA A 278 14.51 -24.01 -2.12
CA ALA A 278 14.95 -24.50 -3.44
C ALA A 278 13.78 -25.04 -4.27
N ALA A 279 12.88 -25.82 -3.67
CA ALA A 279 11.71 -26.37 -4.35
C ALA A 279 10.75 -25.26 -4.81
N VAL A 280 10.51 -24.25 -3.97
CA VAL A 280 9.69 -23.07 -4.32
C VAL A 280 10.35 -22.25 -5.42
N ALA A 281 11.66 -22.02 -5.35
CA ALA A 281 12.38 -21.28 -6.39
C ALA A 281 12.34 -22.01 -7.75
N ASP A 282 12.53 -23.33 -7.77
CA ASP A 282 12.39 -24.17 -8.98
C ASP A 282 10.95 -24.10 -9.54
N ALA A 283 9.99 -24.28 -8.63
CA ALA A 283 8.55 -24.04 -8.76
C ALA A 283 8.19 -22.80 -9.58
N TRP A 284 8.53 -21.67 -8.98
CA TRP A 284 7.98 -20.37 -9.29
C TRP A 284 8.81 -19.60 -10.33
N THR A 285 10.13 -19.74 -10.28
CA THR A 285 11.07 -18.94 -11.08
C THR A 285 11.55 -19.70 -12.31
N LYS A 286 11.93 -20.98 -12.16
CA LYS A 286 12.51 -21.75 -13.27
C LYS A 286 11.45 -22.38 -14.18
N ARG A 287 10.40 -22.97 -13.59
CA ARG A 287 9.33 -23.64 -14.34
C ARG A 287 8.08 -22.78 -14.56
N GLN A 288 8.03 -21.61 -13.93
CA GLN A 288 6.90 -20.66 -13.99
C GLN A 288 5.52 -21.29 -13.65
N LEU A 289 5.48 -22.34 -12.82
CA LEU A 289 4.23 -23.03 -12.48
C LEU A 289 3.30 -22.15 -11.62
N ARG A 290 1.98 -22.39 -11.73
CA ARG A 290 0.93 -21.70 -10.97
C ARG A 290 -0.16 -22.67 -10.52
N GLY A 291 -0.99 -22.27 -9.56
CA GLY A 291 -2.15 -23.03 -9.11
C GLY A 291 -1.83 -24.48 -8.72
N ALA A 292 -2.63 -25.43 -9.21
CA ALA A 292 -2.53 -26.84 -8.87
C ALA A 292 -1.18 -27.48 -9.29
N GLU A 293 -0.60 -27.06 -10.41
CA GLU A 293 0.69 -27.57 -10.88
C GLU A 293 1.83 -27.15 -9.95
N PHE A 294 1.79 -25.89 -9.48
CA PHE A 294 2.72 -25.40 -8.47
C PHE A 294 2.58 -26.21 -7.17
N SER A 295 1.34 -26.39 -6.68
CA SER A 295 1.07 -27.17 -5.47
C SER A 295 1.57 -28.61 -5.58
N ALA A 296 1.38 -29.26 -6.72
CA ALA A 296 1.88 -30.61 -6.97
C ALA A 296 3.43 -30.67 -6.99
N ALA A 297 4.08 -29.70 -7.64
CA ALA A 297 5.53 -29.65 -7.76
C ALA A 297 6.24 -29.49 -6.41
N VAL A 298 5.65 -28.75 -5.47
CA VAL A 298 6.23 -28.53 -4.13
C VAL A 298 5.68 -29.48 -3.06
N ALA A 299 4.76 -30.39 -3.39
CA ALA A 299 4.02 -31.18 -2.40
C ALA A 299 4.92 -32.01 -1.48
N GLN A 300 5.96 -32.64 -2.03
CA GLN A 300 6.89 -33.47 -1.24
C GLN A 300 7.77 -32.61 -0.32
N ALA A 301 8.26 -31.46 -0.82
CA ALA A 301 9.01 -30.50 0.00
C ALA A 301 8.13 -29.90 1.10
N ALA A 302 6.87 -29.58 0.79
CA ALA A 302 5.88 -29.11 1.75
C ALA A 302 5.64 -30.14 2.87
N ALA A 303 5.53 -31.42 2.51
CA ALA A 303 5.34 -32.50 3.49
C ALA A 303 6.54 -32.64 4.43
N ARG A 304 7.77 -32.63 3.89
CA ARG A 304 9.00 -32.66 4.72
C ARG A 304 9.08 -31.45 5.64
N ARG A 305 8.79 -30.26 5.12
CA ARG A 305 8.77 -29.02 5.91
C ARG A 305 7.78 -29.10 7.06
N ARG A 306 6.56 -29.63 6.83
CA ARG A 306 5.55 -29.81 7.90
C ARG A 306 6.07 -30.71 9.02
N THR A 307 6.61 -31.89 8.70
CA THR A 307 7.18 -32.81 9.70
C THR A 307 8.32 -32.15 10.49
N ARG A 308 9.21 -31.42 9.81
CA ARG A 308 10.31 -30.69 10.47
C ARG A 308 9.79 -29.59 11.41
N VAL A 309 8.79 -28.85 10.97
CA VAL A 309 8.12 -27.79 11.76
C VAL A 309 7.48 -28.36 13.02
N GLU A 310 6.75 -29.48 12.89
CA GLU A 310 6.10 -30.16 14.02
C GLU A 310 7.13 -30.61 15.06
N ALA A 311 8.19 -31.31 14.62
CA ALA A 311 9.27 -31.75 15.51
C ALA A 311 9.99 -30.57 16.19
N ALA A 312 10.25 -29.48 15.45
CA ALA A 312 10.88 -28.30 16.01
C ALA A 312 10.01 -27.60 17.06
N LEU A 313 8.70 -27.51 16.84
CA LEU A 313 7.77 -26.92 17.81
C LEU A 313 7.69 -27.74 19.09
N GLU A 314 7.68 -29.07 18.99
CA GLU A 314 7.73 -29.97 20.15
C GLU A 314 9.01 -29.75 20.96
N GLU A 315 10.18 -29.76 20.31
CA GLU A 315 11.47 -29.56 20.99
C GLU A 315 11.60 -28.15 21.60
N ILE A 316 11.22 -27.10 20.86
CA ILE A 316 11.25 -25.73 21.36
C ILE A 316 10.32 -25.58 22.56
N GLY A 317 9.10 -26.14 22.49
CA GLY A 317 8.13 -26.09 23.58
C GLY A 317 8.67 -26.76 24.85
N ALA A 318 9.19 -27.98 24.74
CA ALA A 318 9.76 -28.71 25.87
C ALA A 318 10.95 -27.98 26.50
N ARG A 319 11.87 -27.46 25.68
CA ARG A 319 13.05 -26.72 26.16
C ARG A 319 12.68 -25.36 26.77
N ALA A 320 11.70 -24.65 26.21
CA ALA A 320 11.24 -23.37 26.74
C ALA A 320 10.56 -23.55 28.11
N GLN A 321 9.77 -24.61 28.26
CA GLN A 321 9.16 -24.98 29.54
C GLN A 321 10.24 -25.30 30.58
N ALA A 322 11.16 -26.22 30.27
CA ALA A 322 12.25 -26.58 31.17
C ALA A 322 13.11 -25.37 31.57
N ALA A 323 13.36 -24.45 30.64
CA ALA A 323 14.11 -23.22 30.94
C ALA A 323 13.35 -22.24 31.85
N THR A 324 12.03 -22.20 31.76
CA THR A 324 11.17 -21.34 32.58
C THR A 324 10.99 -21.92 33.99
N ASP A 325 10.98 -23.25 34.13
CA ASP A 325 10.89 -23.95 35.42
C ASP A 325 12.19 -23.89 36.24
N ASP A 326 13.33 -23.68 35.57
CA ASP A 326 14.62 -23.52 36.23
C ASP A 326 14.84 -22.08 36.73
N ALA A 327 14.77 -21.90 38.05
CA ALA A 327 14.97 -20.62 38.71
C ALA A 327 16.37 -20.01 38.47
N SER A 328 17.40 -20.83 38.19
CA SER A 328 18.74 -20.32 37.87
C SER A 328 18.81 -19.62 36.51
N LEU A 329 17.78 -19.79 35.67
CA LEU A 329 17.64 -19.15 34.36
C LEU A 329 16.71 -17.93 34.39
N ALA A 330 16.33 -17.44 35.58
CA ALA A 330 15.50 -16.25 35.75
C ALA A 330 15.91 -15.04 34.88
N PRO A 331 17.21 -14.73 34.67
CA PRO A 331 17.63 -13.62 33.79
C PRO A 331 17.15 -13.72 32.33
N VAL A 332 16.77 -14.92 31.85
CA VAL A 332 16.34 -15.15 30.47
C VAL A 332 14.89 -15.60 30.32
N HIS A 333 14.13 -15.78 31.40
CA HIS A 333 12.72 -16.25 31.33
C HIS A 333 11.86 -15.43 30.36
N SER A 334 11.92 -14.10 30.44
CA SER A 334 11.15 -13.23 29.53
C SER A 334 11.57 -13.40 28.06
N ALA A 335 12.86 -13.57 27.80
CA ALA A 335 13.40 -13.77 26.46
C ALA A 335 13.07 -15.17 25.90
N VAL A 336 13.04 -16.19 26.76
CA VAL A 336 12.58 -17.55 26.43
C VAL A 336 11.10 -17.53 26.04
N ALA A 337 10.24 -16.91 26.87
CA ALA A 337 8.82 -16.77 26.58
C ALA A 337 8.57 -15.99 25.27
N TYR A 338 9.36 -14.93 25.02
CA TYR A 338 9.31 -14.20 23.76
C TYR A 338 9.73 -15.08 22.56
N THR A 339 10.79 -15.87 22.70
CA THR A 339 11.25 -16.80 21.65
C THR A 339 10.19 -17.85 21.33
N MET A 340 9.49 -18.38 22.34
CA MET A 340 8.38 -19.31 22.13
C MET A 340 7.22 -18.67 21.37
N ARG A 341 6.82 -17.43 21.73
CA ARG A 341 5.80 -16.69 20.96
C ARG A 341 6.23 -16.51 19.51
N ARG A 342 7.49 -16.14 19.26
CA ARG A 342 8.05 -16.03 17.90
C ARG A 342 8.05 -17.36 17.15
N ALA A 343 8.33 -18.48 17.83
CA ALA A 343 8.27 -19.81 17.23
C ALA A 343 6.86 -20.17 16.77
N LEU A 344 5.86 -19.98 17.64
CA LEU A 344 4.46 -20.17 17.27
C LEU A 344 4.06 -19.32 16.06
N LEU A 345 4.50 -18.07 16.00
CA LEU A 345 4.19 -17.17 14.88
C LEU A 345 4.85 -17.55 13.56
N GLN A 346 6.08 -18.07 13.61
CA GLN A 346 6.82 -18.37 12.39
C GLN A 346 6.57 -19.80 11.89
N LEU A 347 6.30 -20.73 12.80
CA LEU A 347 6.22 -22.16 12.50
C LEU A 347 4.77 -22.69 12.52
N ALA A 348 3.90 -22.16 13.38
CA ALA A 348 2.50 -22.56 13.46
C ALA A 348 1.54 -21.36 13.56
N PRO A 349 1.56 -20.40 12.60
CA PRO A 349 0.83 -19.15 12.70
C PRO A 349 -0.69 -19.33 12.90
N ALA A 350 -1.27 -20.46 12.48
CA ALA A 350 -2.69 -20.76 12.64
C ALA A 350 -3.13 -20.88 14.12
N VAL A 351 -2.26 -21.34 15.01
CA VAL A 351 -2.57 -21.49 16.44
C VAL A 351 -2.77 -20.13 17.13
N PRO A 352 -1.77 -19.23 17.14
CA PRO A 352 -1.92 -17.91 17.73
C PRO A 352 -2.94 -17.06 16.95
N LEU A 353 -3.08 -17.27 15.63
CA LEU A 353 -4.16 -16.68 14.83
C LEU A 353 -5.54 -17.08 15.36
N GLY A 354 -5.81 -18.36 15.59
CA GLY A 354 -7.10 -18.81 16.12
C GLY A 354 -7.43 -18.19 17.48
N PHE A 355 -6.44 -18.10 18.37
CA PHE A 355 -6.60 -17.42 19.67
C PHE A 355 -6.84 -15.91 19.52
N ALA A 356 -6.12 -15.25 18.61
CA ALA A 356 -6.31 -13.84 18.31
C ALA A 356 -7.71 -13.57 17.75
N MET A 357 -8.18 -14.39 16.81
CA MET A 357 -9.52 -14.29 16.25
C MET A 357 -10.60 -14.49 17.32
N GLN A 358 -10.45 -15.49 18.19
CA GLN A 358 -11.38 -15.72 19.30
C GLN A 358 -11.45 -14.55 20.28
N LYS A 359 -10.31 -13.90 20.57
CA LYS A 359 -10.29 -12.69 21.39
C LYS A 359 -10.94 -11.51 20.69
N LEU A 360 -10.65 -11.30 19.41
CA LEU A 360 -11.20 -10.17 18.65
C LEU A 360 -12.69 -10.28 18.37
N ASP A 361 -13.27 -11.49 18.41
CA ASP A 361 -14.71 -11.71 18.35
C ASP A 361 -15.47 -11.17 19.56
N ARG A 362 -14.80 -11.07 20.72
CA ARG A 362 -15.38 -10.47 21.92
C ARG A 362 -15.28 -8.97 21.76
N VAL A 363 -16.38 -8.36 21.33
CA VAL A 363 -16.43 -6.93 21.02
C VAL A 363 -16.01 -6.06 22.19
N GLU A 364 -16.20 -6.50 23.43
CA GLU A 364 -15.81 -5.80 24.66
C GLU A 364 -14.31 -5.84 24.95
N ASP A 365 -13.57 -6.83 24.43
CA ASP A 365 -12.15 -6.99 24.69
C ASP A 365 -11.38 -5.83 24.03
N ASN A 366 -10.59 -5.08 24.80
CA ASN A 366 -9.71 -4.02 24.29
C ASN A 366 -8.43 -4.66 23.69
N PRO A 367 -8.30 -4.71 22.36
CA PRO A 367 -7.14 -5.34 21.72
C PRO A 367 -5.91 -4.42 21.70
N TYR A 368 -6.07 -3.16 22.09
CA TYR A 368 -4.99 -2.18 22.20
C TYR A 368 -4.41 -2.08 23.62
N ALA A 369 -4.92 -2.88 24.57
CA ALA A 369 -4.33 -3.01 25.89
C ALA A 369 -2.87 -3.51 25.79
N MET A 370 -2.01 -3.10 26.74
CA MET A 370 -0.62 -3.56 26.77
C MET A 370 -0.55 -5.09 26.80
N GLY A 371 0.22 -5.68 25.87
CA GLY A 371 0.35 -7.13 25.69
C GLY A 371 -0.69 -7.78 24.78
N ALA A 372 -1.68 -7.03 24.28
CA ALA A 372 -2.67 -7.50 23.29
C ALA A 372 -2.43 -6.93 21.87
N LEU A 373 -1.62 -5.87 21.73
CA LEU A 373 -1.20 -5.31 20.43
C LEU A 373 -0.56 -6.36 19.51
N ASP A 374 0.10 -7.36 20.10
CA ASP A 374 0.64 -8.51 19.40
C ASP A 374 -0.44 -9.21 18.58
N LEU A 375 -1.69 -9.36 19.07
CA LEU A 375 -2.78 -10.07 18.39
C LEU A 375 -3.01 -9.53 16.97
N PHE A 376 -2.90 -8.22 16.79
CA PHE A 376 -3.04 -7.56 15.50
C PHE A 376 -1.84 -7.80 14.57
N GLN A 377 -0.61 -7.71 15.07
CA GLN A 377 0.59 -8.01 14.27
C GLN A 377 0.56 -9.45 13.74
N GLN A 378 -0.07 -10.38 14.45
CA GLN A 378 -0.16 -11.79 14.08
C GLN A 378 -1.09 -12.03 12.90
N LEU A 379 -2.16 -11.24 12.74
CA LEU A 379 -3.03 -11.36 11.57
C LEU A 379 -2.42 -10.67 10.35
N TYR A 380 -1.48 -9.72 10.50
CA TYR A 380 -0.90 -8.91 9.41
C TYR A 380 -0.56 -9.70 8.14
N PRO A 381 0.22 -10.79 8.24
CA PRO A 381 0.61 -11.55 7.07
C PRO A 381 -0.54 -12.36 6.43
N GLN A 382 -1.62 -12.61 7.19
CA GLN A 382 -2.72 -13.54 6.85
C GLN A 382 -3.92 -12.83 6.24
N ILE A 383 -4.07 -11.53 6.52
CA ILE A 383 -5.22 -10.73 6.07
C ILE A 383 -4.77 -9.51 5.25
N ALA A 384 -3.56 -9.56 4.70
CA ALA A 384 -3.13 -8.65 3.64
C ALA A 384 -4.09 -8.76 2.43
N PRO A 385 -4.19 -7.74 1.56
CA PRO A 385 -5.25 -7.60 0.55
C PRO A 385 -5.44 -8.83 -0.36
N ASP A 386 -4.39 -9.64 -0.54
CA ASP A 386 -4.35 -10.70 -1.55
C ASP A 386 -4.49 -12.14 -0.98
N ARG A 387 -4.64 -12.34 0.34
CA ARG A 387 -4.14 -13.58 0.99
C ARG A 387 -5.01 -14.53 1.83
N PRO A 388 -6.28 -14.29 2.20
CA PRO A 388 -7.08 -15.42 2.65
C PRO A 388 -7.70 -16.12 1.43
N GLN A 389 -7.12 -17.26 1.03
CA GLN A 389 -7.69 -18.17 0.02
C GLN A 389 -7.94 -19.56 0.63
N GLY A 390 -8.87 -20.31 0.06
CA GLY A 390 -9.18 -21.69 0.47
C GLY A 390 -9.68 -21.80 1.91
N ASP A 391 -9.33 -22.91 2.59
CA ASP A 391 -9.85 -23.27 3.90
C ASP A 391 -9.56 -22.25 5.00
N LEU A 392 -8.47 -21.48 4.88
CA LEU A 392 -8.14 -20.43 5.83
C LEU A 392 -9.14 -19.27 5.75
N ALA A 393 -9.53 -18.87 4.53
CA ALA A 393 -10.56 -17.84 4.34
C ALA A 393 -11.90 -18.27 4.93
N VAL A 394 -12.30 -19.52 4.66
CA VAL A 394 -13.52 -20.13 5.20
C VAL A 394 -13.48 -20.19 6.73
N THR A 395 -12.32 -20.48 7.32
CA THR A 395 -12.14 -20.53 8.77
C THR A 395 -12.24 -19.14 9.39
N LEU A 396 -11.55 -18.15 8.81
CA LEU A 396 -11.54 -16.79 9.34
C LEU A 396 -12.91 -16.10 9.21
N ARG A 397 -13.70 -16.40 8.18
CA ARG A 397 -15.07 -15.86 8.02
C ARG A 397 -16.09 -16.39 9.03
N ARG A 398 -15.74 -17.36 9.87
CA ARG A 398 -16.60 -17.75 11.01
C ARG A 398 -16.69 -16.64 12.07
N HIS A 399 -15.73 -15.72 12.06
CA HIS A 399 -15.62 -14.58 12.97
C HIS A 399 -16.38 -13.40 12.36
N THR A 400 -17.41 -12.91 13.05
CA THR A 400 -18.41 -11.97 12.49
C THR A 400 -17.82 -10.64 12.06
N TRP A 401 -16.87 -10.10 12.84
CA TRP A 401 -16.18 -8.87 12.49
C TRP A 401 -15.33 -9.03 11.22
N PHE A 402 -14.71 -10.20 11.04
CA PHE A 402 -13.83 -10.46 9.93
C PHE A 402 -14.61 -10.69 8.65
N ASP A 403 -15.72 -11.43 8.76
CA ASP A 403 -16.68 -11.60 7.67
C ASP A 403 -17.19 -10.23 7.20
N PHE A 404 -17.62 -9.36 8.13
CA PHE A 404 -18.00 -7.98 7.82
C PHE A 404 -16.89 -7.24 7.06
N VAL A 405 -15.66 -7.23 7.60
CA VAL A 405 -14.52 -6.51 6.98
C VAL A 405 -14.22 -7.02 5.57
N VAL A 406 -14.18 -8.33 5.35
CA VAL A 406 -13.88 -8.91 4.04
C VAL A 406 -15.00 -8.62 3.05
N THR A 407 -16.25 -8.77 3.46
CA THR A 407 -17.42 -8.48 2.61
C THR A 407 -17.43 -7.04 2.14
N VAL A 408 -17.22 -6.07 3.05
CA VAL A 408 -17.25 -4.65 2.66
C VAL A 408 -16.06 -4.26 1.77
N GLN A 409 -14.93 -4.95 1.90
CA GLN A 409 -13.72 -4.68 1.11
C GLN A 409 -13.70 -5.38 -0.25
N ALA A 410 -14.51 -6.43 -0.45
CA ALA A 410 -14.57 -7.15 -1.72
C ALA A 410 -14.94 -6.24 -2.92
N CYS A 411 -15.64 -5.15 -2.64
CA CYS A 411 -16.06 -4.16 -3.63
C CYS A 411 -15.19 -2.86 -3.60
N GLY A 412 -14.00 -2.88 -2.97
CA GLY A 412 -13.20 -1.68 -2.67
C GLY A 412 -12.14 -1.23 -3.71
N ASN A 413 -12.31 -0.01 -4.24
CA ASN A 413 -11.34 1.02 -4.67
C ASN A 413 -9.97 0.70 -5.33
N SER A 414 -9.83 -0.34 -6.14
CA SER A 414 -8.91 -0.27 -7.29
C SER A 414 -9.61 -0.73 -8.58
N PRO A 415 -9.98 0.18 -9.50
CA PRO A 415 -10.68 -0.15 -10.75
C PRO A 415 -9.95 -1.16 -11.65
N GLN A 416 -8.67 -1.43 -11.37
CA GLN A 416 -7.83 -2.35 -12.13
C GLN A 416 -7.92 -3.81 -11.61
N VAL A 417 -8.59 -4.06 -10.47
CA VAL A 417 -8.53 -5.34 -9.73
C VAL A 417 -9.89 -5.81 -9.17
N VAL A 418 -11.00 -5.09 -9.39
CA VAL A 418 -12.31 -5.54 -8.86
C VAL A 418 -12.86 -6.71 -9.68
N ASP A 419 -12.94 -7.88 -9.05
CA ASP A 419 -13.71 -9.01 -9.55
C ASP A 419 -15.21 -8.75 -9.32
N VAL A 420 -15.91 -8.41 -10.40
CA VAL A 420 -17.35 -8.07 -10.36
C VAL A 420 -18.18 -9.23 -9.82
N ALA A 421 -17.87 -10.46 -10.23
CA ALA A 421 -18.63 -11.64 -9.79
C ALA A 421 -18.41 -11.91 -8.29
N ALA A 422 -17.18 -11.69 -7.79
CA ALA A 422 -16.89 -11.77 -6.37
C ALA A 422 -17.63 -10.67 -5.57
N CYS A 423 -17.65 -9.44 -6.07
CA CYS A 423 -18.38 -8.35 -5.42
C CYS A 423 -19.90 -8.61 -5.36
N ASP A 424 -20.51 -9.09 -6.46
CA ASP A 424 -21.95 -9.42 -6.49
C ASP A 424 -22.29 -10.55 -5.50
N ALA A 425 -21.43 -11.57 -5.38
CA ALA A 425 -21.59 -12.63 -4.40
C ALA A 425 -21.54 -12.10 -2.95
N GLU A 426 -20.61 -11.20 -2.65
CA GLU A 426 -20.47 -10.57 -1.33
C GLU A 426 -21.63 -9.62 -1.00
N HIS A 427 -22.19 -8.97 -2.02
CA HIS A 427 -23.40 -8.18 -1.89
C HIS A 427 -24.61 -9.04 -1.50
N GLY A 428 -24.83 -10.17 -2.20
CA GLY A 428 -25.86 -11.14 -1.84
C GLY A 428 -25.68 -11.70 -0.43
N HIS A 429 -24.44 -12.01 -0.04
CA HIS A 429 -24.08 -12.43 1.33
C HIS A 429 -24.46 -11.36 2.36
N ALA A 430 -24.08 -10.10 2.14
CA ALA A 430 -24.39 -8.99 3.04
C ALA A 430 -25.91 -8.81 3.23
N LEU A 431 -26.69 -8.86 2.15
CA LEU A 431 -28.16 -8.80 2.20
C LEU A 431 -28.74 -9.95 3.02
N ALA A 432 -28.28 -11.19 2.79
CA ALA A 432 -28.74 -12.36 3.55
C ALA A 432 -28.42 -12.24 5.05
N ARG A 433 -27.19 -11.79 5.39
CA ARG A 433 -26.77 -11.56 6.78
C ARG A 433 -27.62 -10.49 7.44
N TRP A 434 -27.90 -9.38 6.76
CA TRP A 434 -28.79 -8.35 7.28
C TRP A 434 -30.22 -8.87 7.46
N GLN A 435 -30.74 -9.64 6.50
CA GLN A 435 -32.09 -10.20 6.59
C GLN A 435 -32.25 -11.14 7.79
N ASP A 436 -31.23 -11.96 8.07
CA ASP A 436 -31.19 -12.91 9.19
C ASP A 436 -31.00 -12.23 10.54
N THR A 437 -30.05 -11.29 10.64
CA THR A 437 -29.62 -10.71 11.92
C THR A 437 -30.35 -9.42 12.30
N LYS A 438 -30.88 -8.69 11.30
CA LYS A 438 -31.34 -7.30 11.42
C LYS A 438 -30.29 -6.33 11.97
N ASP A 439 -29.03 -6.70 11.87
CA ASP A 439 -27.90 -5.93 12.38
C ASP A 439 -27.54 -4.75 11.47
N ASN A 440 -27.27 -3.58 12.06
CA ASN A 440 -26.97 -2.36 11.31
C ASN A 440 -25.61 -2.39 10.61
N ALA A 441 -24.63 -3.14 11.12
CA ALA A 441 -23.37 -3.31 10.41
C ALA A 441 -23.58 -4.10 9.12
N TRP A 442 -24.40 -5.16 9.15
CA TRP A 442 -24.75 -5.91 7.93
C TRP A 442 -25.65 -5.12 6.97
N LEU A 443 -26.55 -4.30 7.50
CA LEU A 443 -27.32 -3.34 6.70
C LEU A 443 -26.38 -2.37 5.96
N LEU A 444 -25.43 -1.79 6.68
CA LEU A 444 -24.43 -0.90 6.11
C LEU A 444 -23.56 -1.64 5.07
N ALA A 445 -23.14 -2.87 5.35
CA ALA A 445 -22.38 -3.69 4.42
C ALA A 445 -23.13 -3.91 3.11
N ALA A 446 -24.42 -4.28 3.17
CA ALA A 446 -25.25 -4.49 1.98
C ALA A 446 -25.34 -3.25 1.11
N LEU A 447 -25.49 -2.07 1.73
CA LEU A 447 -25.56 -0.79 1.01
C LEU A 447 -24.20 -0.36 0.43
N MET A 448 -23.09 -0.68 1.10
CA MET A 448 -21.74 -0.39 0.60
C MET A 448 -21.37 -1.25 -0.61
N THR A 449 -21.75 -2.54 -0.58
CA THR A 449 -21.46 -3.52 -1.64
C THR A 449 -22.41 -3.44 -2.82
N ALA A 450 -23.54 -2.71 -2.71
CA ALA A 450 -24.45 -2.39 -3.80
C ALA A 450 -23.79 -1.43 -4.82
N ARG A 451 -22.88 -1.97 -5.64
CA ARG A 451 -22.13 -1.21 -6.65
C ARG A 451 -23.04 -0.74 -7.77
N GLN A 452 -23.89 -1.64 -8.27
CA GLN A 452 -24.96 -1.35 -9.23
C GLN A 452 -26.31 -1.58 -8.55
N PRO A 453 -26.82 -0.61 -7.75
CA PRO A 453 -28.03 -0.82 -7.00
C PRO A 453 -29.20 -1.18 -7.90
N SER A 454 -30.01 -2.13 -7.43
CA SER A 454 -31.20 -2.64 -8.09
C SER A 454 -32.44 -2.42 -7.23
N ALA A 455 -33.62 -2.79 -7.74
CA ALA A 455 -34.85 -2.76 -6.95
C ALA A 455 -34.79 -3.67 -5.71
N ALA A 456 -33.92 -4.70 -5.72
CA ALA A 456 -33.73 -5.59 -4.57
C ALA A 456 -33.07 -4.91 -3.37
N ASP A 457 -32.40 -3.76 -3.58
CA ASP A 457 -31.71 -2.99 -2.55
C ASP A 457 -32.60 -1.97 -1.85
N LEU A 458 -33.78 -1.68 -2.41
CA LEU A 458 -34.71 -0.71 -1.86
C LEU A 458 -35.12 -1.00 -0.40
N PRO A 459 -35.43 -2.26 0.00
CA PRO A 459 -35.75 -2.56 1.39
C PRO A 459 -34.60 -2.22 2.35
N ALA A 460 -33.35 -2.45 1.95
CA ALA A 460 -32.18 -2.08 2.76
C ALA A 460 -32.06 -0.56 2.84
N ALA A 461 -32.21 0.17 1.73
CA ALA A 461 -32.15 1.62 1.73
C ALA A 461 -33.25 2.27 2.61
N GLU A 462 -34.46 1.69 2.62
CA GLU A 462 -35.56 2.13 3.47
C GLU A 462 -35.30 1.84 4.95
N ALA A 463 -34.78 0.65 5.27
CA ALA A 463 -34.39 0.32 6.64
C ALA A 463 -33.29 1.25 7.17
N ALA A 464 -32.32 1.59 6.32
CA ALA A 464 -31.26 2.54 6.67
C ALA A 464 -31.79 3.95 6.91
N ARG A 465 -32.79 4.39 6.12
CA ARG A 465 -33.49 5.67 6.37
C ARG A 465 -34.24 5.69 7.69
N ALA A 466 -34.82 4.56 8.09
CA ALA A 466 -35.53 4.40 9.35
C ALA A 466 -34.62 4.24 10.58
N ALA A 467 -33.30 4.09 10.38
CA ALA A 467 -32.37 3.96 11.49
C ALA A 467 -32.31 5.24 12.35
N SER A 468 -32.16 5.06 13.66
CA SER A 468 -32.14 6.18 14.61
C SER A 468 -30.86 7.01 14.50
N ALA A 469 -30.99 8.33 14.64
CA ALA A 469 -29.88 9.29 14.46
C ALA A 469 -28.87 9.32 15.62
N ASP A 470 -29.18 8.69 16.74
CA ASP A 470 -28.27 8.50 17.88
C ASP A 470 -27.24 7.38 17.65
N ARG A 471 -27.46 6.55 16.62
CA ARG A 471 -26.57 5.44 16.26
C ARG A 471 -25.29 5.96 15.59
N PRO A 472 -24.10 5.45 15.97
CA PRO A 472 -22.83 5.95 15.44
C PRO A 472 -22.67 5.72 13.93
N GLU A 473 -23.31 4.68 13.39
CA GLU A 473 -23.32 4.35 11.96
C GLU A 473 -24.36 5.10 11.13
N TRP A 474 -25.29 5.83 11.77
CA TRP A 474 -26.36 6.55 11.09
C TRP A 474 -25.86 7.42 9.93
N PRO A 475 -24.77 8.22 10.05
CA PRO A 475 -24.32 9.02 8.93
C PRO A 475 -23.94 8.20 7.69
N SER A 476 -23.34 7.03 7.90
CA SER A 476 -22.99 6.11 6.82
C SER A 476 -24.24 5.47 6.21
N LEU A 477 -25.20 5.04 7.04
CA LEU A 477 -26.46 4.45 6.57
C LEU A 477 -27.23 5.39 5.65
N GLN A 478 -27.41 6.66 6.03
CA GLN A 478 -28.12 7.63 5.20
C GLN A 478 -27.39 7.91 3.89
N PHE A 479 -26.05 8.02 3.94
CA PHE A 479 -25.23 8.28 2.75
C PHE A 479 -25.36 7.16 1.71
N TYR A 480 -25.19 5.90 2.12
CA TYR A 480 -25.29 4.78 1.17
C TYR A 480 -26.73 4.47 0.76
N ALA A 481 -27.72 4.71 1.62
CA ALA A 481 -29.14 4.66 1.24
C ALA A 481 -29.46 5.68 0.13
N ALA A 482 -28.95 6.90 0.24
CA ALA A 482 -29.14 7.93 -0.79
C ALA A 482 -28.58 7.49 -2.16
N ARG A 483 -27.45 6.76 -2.17
CA ARG A 483 -26.86 6.16 -3.38
C ARG A 483 -27.83 5.18 -4.06
N VAL A 484 -28.37 4.23 -3.28
CA VAL A 484 -29.33 3.24 -3.78
C VAL A 484 -30.60 3.93 -4.29
N LEU A 485 -31.18 4.83 -3.49
CA LEU A 485 -32.42 5.54 -3.83
C LEU A 485 -32.27 6.35 -5.12
N ARG A 486 -31.14 7.03 -5.31
CA ARG A 486 -30.86 7.78 -6.53
C ARG A 486 -30.77 6.89 -7.76
N ALA A 487 -30.06 5.76 -7.67
CA ALA A 487 -29.97 4.77 -8.74
C ALA A 487 -31.35 4.19 -9.13
N GLN A 488 -32.27 4.13 -8.17
CA GLN A 488 -33.66 3.67 -8.37
C GLN A 488 -34.64 4.82 -8.71
N GLY A 489 -34.15 6.00 -9.10
CA GLY A 489 -34.99 7.14 -9.51
C GLY A 489 -35.69 7.88 -8.37
N ARG A 490 -35.43 7.55 -7.10
CA ARG A 490 -36.00 8.18 -5.90
C ARG A 490 -35.17 9.39 -5.43
N GLY A 491 -34.93 10.33 -6.34
CA GLY A 491 -34.04 11.47 -6.09
C GLY A 491 -34.47 12.39 -4.93
N ALA A 492 -35.78 12.54 -4.68
CA ALA A 492 -36.30 13.34 -3.57
C ALA A 492 -35.97 12.70 -2.21
N ASP A 493 -36.15 11.38 -2.09
CA ASP A 493 -35.80 10.63 -0.89
C ASP A 493 -34.29 10.63 -0.63
N ALA A 494 -33.49 10.48 -1.68
CA ALA A 494 -32.03 10.58 -1.60
C ALA A 494 -31.58 11.95 -1.10
N ARG A 495 -32.17 13.04 -1.63
CA ARG A 495 -31.88 14.41 -1.19
C ARG A 495 -32.23 14.62 0.29
N ALA A 496 -33.41 14.16 0.72
CA ALA A 496 -33.84 14.30 2.11
C ALA A 496 -32.87 13.59 3.09
N ALA A 497 -32.35 12.41 2.73
CA ALA A 497 -31.35 11.71 3.54
C ALA A 497 -30.05 12.51 3.67
N LEU A 498 -29.55 13.10 2.58
CA LEU A 498 -28.32 13.91 2.58
C LEU A 498 -28.49 15.26 3.31
N GLU A 499 -29.65 15.90 3.20
CA GLU A 499 -29.98 17.12 3.93
C GLU A 499 -30.00 16.88 5.46
N GLY A 500 -30.53 15.73 5.89
CA GLY A 500 -30.47 15.30 7.29
C GLY A 500 -29.03 15.19 7.80
N LEU A 501 -28.11 14.65 6.99
CA LEU A 501 -26.69 14.57 7.34
C LEU A 501 -26.03 15.94 7.47
N ALA A 502 -26.29 16.81 6.49
CA ALA A 502 -25.77 18.17 6.47
C ALA A 502 -26.24 18.97 7.71
N ALA A 503 -27.51 18.83 8.09
CA ALA A 503 -28.08 19.48 9.26
C ALA A 503 -27.47 18.99 10.58
N ALA A 504 -27.17 17.69 10.70
CA ALA A 504 -26.60 17.10 11.90
C ALA A 504 -25.16 17.53 12.19
N ARG A 505 -24.40 17.98 11.18
CA ARG A 505 -22.98 18.40 11.30
C ARG A 505 -22.05 17.34 11.94
N ILE A 506 -22.41 16.07 11.83
CA ILE A 506 -21.69 14.92 12.39
C ILE A 506 -20.66 14.32 11.42
N VAL A 507 -20.65 14.74 10.15
CA VAL A 507 -19.70 14.29 9.14
C VAL A 507 -18.50 15.24 9.09
N HIS A 508 -17.29 14.69 8.99
CA HIS A 508 -16.07 15.47 8.92
C HIS A 508 -16.06 16.41 7.71
N LYS A 509 -15.51 17.62 7.89
CA LYS A 509 -15.42 18.64 6.82
C LYS A 509 -14.76 18.14 5.53
N ARG A 510 -13.80 17.21 5.63
CA ARG A 510 -13.13 16.60 4.45
C ARG A 510 -14.07 15.75 3.59
N ASP A 511 -15.12 15.20 4.19
CA ASP A 511 -16.10 14.34 3.54
C ASP A 511 -17.32 15.15 3.06
N TRP A 512 -17.38 16.45 3.38
CA TRP A 512 -18.40 17.38 2.89
C TRP A 512 -18.56 17.41 1.36
N PRO A 513 -17.50 17.31 0.54
CA PRO A 513 -17.66 17.19 -0.92
C PRO A 513 -18.47 15.97 -1.38
N LEU A 514 -18.60 14.93 -0.55
CA LEU A 514 -19.45 13.77 -0.83
C LEU A 514 -20.94 14.04 -0.52
N LEU A 515 -21.23 15.05 0.30
CA LEU A 515 -22.58 15.41 0.76
C LEU A 515 -23.18 16.60 0.01
N SER A 516 -22.35 17.39 -0.68
CA SER A 516 -22.83 18.51 -1.47
C SER A 516 -23.69 18.00 -2.63
N ALA A 517 -24.97 18.37 -2.62
CA ALA A 517 -25.94 18.06 -3.68
C ALA A 517 -25.57 18.65 -5.06
N ASP A 518 -24.48 19.42 -5.16
CA ASP A 518 -24.02 20.14 -6.34
C ASP A 518 -22.88 19.44 -7.11
N GLU A 519 -22.78 18.10 -7.07
CA GLU A 519 -22.50 17.19 -8.22
C GLU A 519 -22.05 15.80 -7.75
N PRO A 520 -22.38 14.67 -8.46
CA PRO A 520 -22.96 14.50 -9.79
C PRO A 520 -24.14 13.51 -9.81
N GLY A 521 -25.20 13.79 -10.58
CA GLY A 521 -26.35 12.89 -10.76
C GLY A 521 -27.71 13.43 -10.31
N LEU A 522 -27.79 14.72 -9.97
CA LEU A 522 -29.02 15.50 -10.04
C LEU A 522 -28.79 16.57 -11.09
N VAL A 523 -29.30 16.34 -12.30
CA VAL A 523 -29.24 17.29 -13.42
C VAL A 523 -29.83 18.63 -12.96
N ARG A 524 -28.99 19.66 -12.85
CA ARG A 524 -29.44 21.02 -13.19
C ARG A 524 -29.59 21.01 -14.71
N PRO A 525 -30.77 21.33 -15.28
CA PRO A 525 -30.87 21.43 -16.73
C PRO A 525 -29.80 22.42 -17.21
N SER A 526 -29.00 21.99 -18.18
CA SER A 526 -27.99 22.82 -18.85
C SER A 526 -28.59 24.20 -19.15
N SER A 527 -27.84 25.25 -18.87
CA SER A 527 -28.25 26.61 -19.27
C SER A 527 -28.26 26.78 -20.79
N PHE A 528 -27.66 25.83 -21.51
CA PHE A 528 -27.54 25.80 -22.97
C PHE A 528 -28.33 24.63 -23.56
N THR A 529 -29.14 24.92 -24.57
CA THR A 529 -29.88 23.93 -25.35
C THR A 529 -28.94 23.11 -26.22
N GLU A 530 -29.38 21.92 -26.63
CA GLU A 530 -28.67 21.04 -27.57
C GLU A 530 -28.23 21.80 -28.85
N ALA A 531 -29.08 22.70 -29.33
CA ALA A 531 -28.79 23.54 -30.50
C ALA A 531 -27.62 24.49 -30.26
N GLN A 532 -27.49 25.05 -29.05
CA GLN A 532 -26.39 25.95 -28.69
C GLN A 532 -25.05 25.21 -28.57
N VAL A 533 -25.07 23.99 -28.01
CA VAL A 533 -23.86 23.15 -27.90
C VAL A 533 -23.42 22.65 -29.29
N ARG A 534 -24.37 22.27 -30.14
CA ARG A 534 -24.11 21.91 -31.54
C ARG A 534 -23.55 23.08 -32.34
N ALA A 535 -24.06 24.29 -32.15
CA ALA A 535 -23.52 25.48 -32.80
C ALA A 535 -22.06 25.77 -32.41
N GLU A 536 -21.66 25.56 -31.14
CA GLU A 536 -20.25 25.71 -30.73
C GLU A 536 -19.37 24.59 -31.30
N TYR A 537 -19.87 23.36 -31.37
CA TYR A 537 -19.18 22.27 -32.07
C TYR A 537 -18.95 22.61 -33.54
N ASP A 538 -19.98 23.07 -34.25
CA ASP A 538 -19.91 23.45 -35.65
C ASP A 538 -18.91 24.61 -35.84
N ARG A 539 -18.89 25.60 -34.94
CA ARG A 539 -17.88 26.67 -34.94
C ARG A 539 -16.47 26.10 -34.89
N ILE A 540 -16.22 25.12 -34.03
CA ILE A 540 -14.91 24.48 -33.84
C ILE A 540 -14.51 23.62 -35.04
N VAL A 541 -15.45 22.92 -35.67
CA VAL A 541 -15.23 22.18 -36.92
C VAL A 541 -14.90 23.15 -38.05
N ASN A 542 -15.62 24.26 -38.14
CA ASN A 542 -15.44 25.28 -39.18
C ASN A 542 -14.16 26.12 -39.05
N LEU A 543 -13.38 25.97 -37.96
CA LEU A 543 -12.02 26.53 -37.85
C LEU A 543 -11.04 25.92 -38.87
N GLY A 544 -11.41 24.80 -39.49
CA GLY A 544 -10.66 24.15 -40.54
C GLY A 544 -9.88 22.93 -40.06
N PRO A 545 -9.42 22.09 -41.00
CA PRO A 545 -8.80 20.79 -40.71
C PRO A 545 -7.30 20.90 -40.42
N SER A 546 -6.73 22.09 -40.32
CA SER A 546 -5.28 22.27 -40.20
C SER A 546 -4.92 23.35 -39.20
N GLU A 547 -3.89 23.06 -38.41
CA GLU A 547 -3.23 24.02 -37.53
C GLU A 547 -1.82 24.28 -38.05
N TYR A 548 -1.37 25.52 -37.90
CA TYR A 548 -0.05 25.97 -38.31
C TYR A 548 0.67 26.57 -37.11
N ARG A 549 1.97 26.32 -37.03
CA ARG A 549 2.84 27.10 -36.17
C ARG A 549 3.38 28.27 -36.97
N VAL A 550 3.03 29.47 -36.55
CA VAL A 550 3.29 30.70 -37.31
C VAL A 550 4.14 31.63 -36.48
N ARG A 551 5.12 32.27 -37.12
CA ARG A 551 5.81 33.43 -36.56
C ARG A 551 5.70 34.63 -37.47
N HIS A 552 5.71 35.83 -36.88
CA HIS A 552 5.57 37.06 -37.63
C HIS A 552 6.47 38.20 -37.15
N ILE A 553 6.66 39.20 -38.02
CA ILE A 553 7.22 40.50 -37.66
C ILE A 553 6.19 41.54 -38.07
N LEU A 554 5.72 42.35 -37.11
CA LEU A 554 4.81 43.46 -37.39
C LEU A 554 5.60 44.76 -37.46
N LEU A 555 5.38 45.56 -38.50
CA LEU A 555 6.08 46.82 -38.74
C LEU A 555 5.10 47.91 -39.20
N PRO A 556 5.37 49.19 -38.89
CA PRO A 556 4.42 50.27 -39.12
C PRO A 556 4.30 50.66 -40.60
N THR A 557 5.34 50.47 -41.41
CA THR A 557 5.34 50.85 -42.84
C THR A 557 5.91 49.76 -43.73
N ARG A 558 5.61 49.83 -45.02
CA ARG A 558 6.04 48.85 -46.03
C ARG A 558 7.56 48.83 -46.17
N GLU A 559 8.18 50.00 -46.16
CA GLU A 559 9.62 50.19 -46.31
C GLU A 559 10.39 49.49 -45.19
N HIS A 560 9.91 49.60 -43.95
CA HIS A 560 10.51 48.88 -42.82
C HIS A 560 10.36 47.36 -42.99
N ALA A 561 9.21 46.90 -43.48
CA ALA A 561 8.97 45.48 -43.70
C ALA A 561 9.83 44.91 -44.83
N ASP A 562 10.01 45.66 -45.93
CA ASP A 562 10.89 45.25 -47.02
C ASP A 562 12.37 45.21 -46.56
N ALA A 563 12.82 46.17 -45.75
CA ALA A 563 14.17 46.17 -45.18
C ALA A 563 14.40 44.97 -44.24
N ALA A 564 13.43 44.64 -43.39
CA ALA A 564 13.50 43.46 -42.52
C ALA A 564 13.47 42.15 -43.33
N LEU A 565 12.69 42.09 -44.40
CA LEU A 565 12.65 40.92 -45.29
C LEU A 565 13.98 40.71 -46.02
N ALA A 566 14.64 41.79 -46.44
CA ALA A 566 15.97 41.72 -47.05
C ALA A 566 17.02 41.14 -46.10
N ARG A 567 17.00 41.50 -44.82
CA ARG A 567 17.87 40.92 -43.78
C ARG A 567 17.66 39.43 -43.61
N ILE A 568 16.40 39.00 -43.55
CA ILE A 568 16.04 37.58 -43.43
C ILE A 568 16.51 36.79 -44.66
N ARG A 569 16.28 37.33 -45.88
CA ARG A 569 16.75 36.73 -47.13
C ARG A 569 18.28 36.73 -47.25
N GLY A 570 18.95 37.68 -46.63
CA GLY A 570 20.41 37.74 -46.49
C GLY A 570 21.00 36.74 -45.49
N GLY A 571 20.17 35.91 -44.85
CA GLY A 571 20.59 34.84 -43.94
C GLY A 571 20.52 35.19 -42.45
N GLU A 572 20.04 36.38 -42.08
CA GLU A 572 19.83 36.70 -40.67
C GLU A 572 18.64 35.90 -40.11
N PRO A 573 18.76 35.29 -38.91
CA PRO A 573 17.67 34.50 -38.34
C PRO A 573 16.39 35.33 -38.11
N PHE A 574 15.24 34.82 -38.57
CA PHE A 574 13.93 35.49 -38.43
C PHE A 574 13.65 35.97 -37.00
N ALA A 575 13.92 35.13 -36.00
CA ALA A 575 13.68 35.45 -34.60
C ALA A 575 14.55 36.62 -34.09
N ALA A 576 15.78 36.78 -34.61
CA ALA A 576 16.66 37.88 -34.25
C ALA A 576 16.13 39.20 -34.85
N VAL A 577 15.74 39.18 -36.13
CA VAL A 577 15.10 40.32 -36.79
C VAL A 577 13.79 40.69 -36.08
N ALA A 578 12.95 39.71 -35.76
CA ALA A 578 11.70 39.92 -35.03
C ALA A 578 11.92 40.60 -33.68
N SER A 579 12.89 40.13 -32.90
CA SER A 579 13.22 40.70 -31.58
C SER A 579 13.74 42.12 -31.68
N ALA A 580 14.48 42.43 -32.75
CA ALA A 580 15.09 43.74 -32.97
C ALA A 580 14.09 44.79 -33.44
N VAL A 581 13.18 44.45 -34.37
CA VAL A 581 12.38 45.47 -35.08
C VAL A 581 10.86 45.33 -34.98
N SER A 582 10.32 44.18 -34.54
CA SER A 582 8.87 43.99 -34.49
C SER A 582 8.20 44.97 -33.51
N THR A 583 7.08 45.56 -33.91
CA THR A 583 6.24 46.40 -33.04
C THR A 583 5.21 45.60 -32.26
N ASP A 584 5.03 44.31 -32.54
CA ASP A 584 4.16 43.44 -31.75
C ASP A 584 4.80 43.06 -30.41
N ARG A 585 4.38 43.73 -29.32
CA ARG A 585 4.90 43.48 -27.98
C ARG A 585 4.63 42.06 -27.47
N GLY A 586 3.59 41.38 -27.99
CA GLY A 586 3.19 40.05 -27.53
C GLY A 586 4.12 38.92 -28.00
N SER A 587 4.60 39.01 -29.25
CA SER A 587 5.46 37.98 -29.85
C SER A 587 6.91 38.42 -30.06
N ARG A 588 7.22 39.72 -30.07
CA ARG A 588 8.59 40.25 -30.30
C ARG A 588 9.65 39.57 -29.44
N ALA A 589 9.43 39.48 -28.13
CA ALA A 589 10.38 38.87 -27.20
C ALA A 589 10.54 37.34 -27.39
N LYS A 590 9.64 36.71 -28.14
CA LYS A 590 9.65 35.28 -28.48
C LYS A 590 10.06 35.05 -29.94
N GLY A 591 10.77 36.00 -30.54
CA GLY A 591 11.19 35.90 -31.94
C GLY A 591 10.03 35.88 -32.94
N GLY A 592 8.89 36.47 -32.57
CA GLY A 592 7.70 36.54 -33.41
C GLY A 592 6.77 35.32 -33.34
N ASP A 593 7.07 34.31 -32.51
CA ASP A 593 6.28 33.06 -32.43
C ASP A 593 4.87 33.31 -31.86
N LEU A 594 3.86 32.90 -32.61
CA LEU A 594 2.43 32.96 -32.25
C LEU A 594 1.90 31.59 -31.80
N GLY A 595 2.74 30.55 -31.79
CA GLY A 595 2.37 29.19 -31.41
C GLY A 595 1.51 28.48 -32.46
N TRP A 596 0.91 27.37 -32.05
CA TRP A 596 -0.02 26.59 -32.87
C TRP A 596 -1.38 27.29 -32.91
N THR A 597 -1.88 27.54 -34.12
CA THR A 597 -3.13 28.26 -34.32
C THR A 597 -3.79 27.86 -35.63
N VAL A 598 -5.06 28.25 -35.78
CA VAL A 598 -5.86 28.04 -36.99
C VAL A 598 -5.95 29.36 -37.77
N PRO A 599 -5.98 29.33 -39.12
CA PRO A 599 -6.07 30.56 -39.92
C PRO A 599 -7.27 31.44 -39.58
N ALA A 600 -8.38 30.84 -39.11
CA ALA A 600 -9.59 31.55 -38.69
C ALA A 600 -9.38 32.54 -37.52
N ASN A 601 -8.26 32.42 -36.78
CA ASN A 601 -7.93 33.34 -35.68
C ASN A 601 -7.21 34.62 -36.15
N PHE A 602 -6.88 34.74 -37.44
CA PHE A 602 -6.13 35.87 -37.98
C PHE A 602 -7.00 36.81 -38.83
N ALA A 603 -6.52 38.05 -39.01
CA ALA A 603 -7.07 38.97 -39.99
C ALA A 603 -7.07 38.32 -41.40
N PRO A 604 -8.08 38.55 -42.25
CA PRO A 604 -8.25 37.82 -43.51
C PRO A 604 -7.00 37.76 -44.39
N ALA A 605 -6.30 38.89 -44.57
CA ALA A 605 -5.08 38.94 -45.38
C ALA A 605 -3.93 38.10 -44.79
N PHE A 606 -3.81 38.07 -43.46
CA PHE A 606 -2.82 37.26 -42.76
C PHE A 606 -3.17 35.76 -42.85
N ALA A 607 -4.44 35.41 -42.65
CA ALA A 607 -4.93 34.05 -42.76
C ALA A 607 -4.68 33.48 -44.17
N GLU A 608 -4.97 34.27 -45.21
CA GLU A 608 -4.74 33.89 -46.60
C GLU A 608 -3.25 33.69 -46.93
N ALA A 609 -2.38 34.51 -46.36
CA ALA A 609 -0.93 34.32 -46.49
C ALA A 609 -0.47 33.02 -45.82
N VAL A 610 -0.92 32.73 -44.59
CA VAL A 610 -0.59 31.48 -43.88
C VAL A 610 -1.02 30.25 -44.68
N LYS A 611 -2.23 30.27 -45.27
CA LYS A 611 -2.75 29.14 -46.06
C LYS A 611 -1.97 28.89 -47.35
N ARG A 612 -1.37 29.92 -47.94
CA ARG A 612 -0.57 29.81 -49.19
C ARG A 612 0.84 29.31 -48.94
N LEU A 613 1.32 29.39 -47.70
CA LEU A 613 2.68 28.99 -47.35
C LEU A 613 2.74 27.51 -47.02
N ALA A 614 3.70 26.81 -47.64
CA ALA A 614 4.10 25.48 -47.20
C ALA A 614 4.80 25.56 -45.83
N PRO A 615 4.83 24.47 -45.03
CA PRO A 615 5.66 24.41 -43.84
C PRO A 615 7.12 24.75 -44.15
N LYS A 616 7.76 25.53 -43.26
CA LYS A 616 9.06 26.19 -43.43
C LYS A 616 9.09 27.27 -44.54
N GLY A 617 7.92 27.77 -44.94
CA GLY A 617 7.76 28.80 -45.96
C GLY A 617 7.66 30.20 -45.37
N LEU A 618 8.34 31.15 -46.02
CA LEU A 618 8.28 32.59 -45.75
C LEU A 618 7.50 33.29 -46.86
N ALA A 619 6.60 34.22 -46.49
CA ALA A 619 5.87 35.05 -47.46
C ALA A 619 6.83 35.81 -48.39
N GLU A 620 6.54 35.81 -49.68
CA GLU A 620 7.38 36.46 -50.70
C GLU A 620 7.39 37.99 -50.59
N ALA A 621 6.33 38.57 -50.03
CA ALA A 621 6.19 40.00 -49.81
C ALA A 621 5.51 40.28 -48.46
N PRO A 622 5.76 41.45 -47.84
CA PRO A 622 5.02 41.88 -46.66
C PRO A 622 3.51 41.94 -46.90
N VAL A 623 2.75 41.48 -45.91
CA VAL A 623 1.28 41.41 -45.92
C VAL A 623 0.69 42.53 -45.08
N GLN A 624 -0.17 43.36 -45.68
CA GLN A 624 -0.81 44.46 -44.96
C GLN A 624 -2.06 43.98 -44.21
N THR A 625 -2.22 44.42 -42.97
CA THR A 625 -3.47 44.33 -42.20
C THR A 625 -3.79 45.68 -41.57
N GLY A 626 -4.91 45.76 -40.84
CA GLY A 626 -5.24 46.96 -40.05
C GLY A 626 -4.24 47.27 -38.92
N PHE A 627 -3.34 46.33 -38.59
CA PHE A 627 -2.31 46.52 -37.56
C PHE A 627 -0.96 47.02 -38.13
N GLY A 628 -0.81 47.05 -39.45
CA GLY A 628 0.43 47.41 -40.14
C GLY A 628 0.87 46.35 -41.15
N TRP A 629 2.17 46.22 -41.36
CA TRP A 629 2.78 45.32 -42.34
C TRP A 629 3.42 44.12 -41.65
N HIS A 630 3.11 42.92 -42.14
CA HIS A 630 3.54 41.66 -41.56
C HIS A 630 4.51 40.91 -42.47
N LEU A 631 5.63 40.46 -41.92
CA LEU A 631 6.39 39.34 -42.48
C LEU A 631 5.89 38.07 -41.80
N ILE A 632 5.53 37.05 -42.58
CA ILE A 632 4.86 35.85 -42.06
C ILE A 632 5.63 34.61 -42.49
N GLU A 633 5.95 33.76 -41.53
CA GLU A 633 6.56 32.47 -41.78
C GLU A 633 5.77 31.37 -41.10
N VAL A 634 5.47 30.30 -41.85
CA VAL A 634 4.90 29.07 -41.31
C VAL A 634 6.05 28.12 -41.04
N THR A 635 6.32 27.81 -39.78
CA THR A 635 7.42 26.90 -39.43
C THR A 635 6.99 25.44 -39.50
N GLU A 636 5.73 25.16 -39.14
CA GLU A 636 5.17 23.80 -39.11
C GLU A 636 3.68 23.84 -39.48
N GLY A 637 3.16 22.75 -40.04
CA GLY A 637 1.74 22.56 -40.33
C GLY A 637 1.33 21.13 -40.03
N ARG A 638 0.14 20.94 -39.44
CA ARG A 638 -0.39 19.62 -39.09
C ARG A 638 -1.90 19.53 -39.33
N SER A 639 -2.36 18.31 -39.61
CA SER A 639 -3.79 18.01 -39.65
C SER A 639 -4.37 18.02 -38.24
N ARG A 640 -5.57 18.57 -38.10
CA ARG A 640 -6.33 18.66 -36.86
C ARG A 640 -7.47 17.65 -36.91
N VAL A 641 -7.48 16.72 -35.96
CA VAL A 641 -8.59 15.78 -35.79
C VAL A 641 -9.54 16.35 -34.75
N VAL A 642 -10.76 16.68 -35.17
CA VAL A 642 -11.85 17.06 -34.25
C VAL A 642 -12.61 15.79 -33.89
N PRO A 643 -12.69 15.41 -32.60
CA PRO A 643 -13.49 14.27 -32.17
C PRO A 643 -14.97 14.45 -32.55
N PRO A 644 -15.73 13.36 -32.80
CA PRO A 644 -17.16 13.44 -33.07
C PRO A 644 -17.93 14.19 -31.98
N TYR A 645 -19.03 14.84 -32.37
CA TYR A 645 -19.87 15.64 -31.47
C TYR A 645 -20.18 14.95 -30.14
N GLU A 646 -20.60 13.67 -30.17
CA GLU A 646 -20.95 12.92 -28.95
C GLU A 646 -19.78 12.79 -27.96
N GLN A 647 -18.53 12.72 -28.45
CA GLN A 647 -17.35 12.63 -27.60
C GLN A 647 -16.91 13.99 -27.05
N LEU A 648 -17.26 15.09 -27.74
CA LEU A 648 -16.83 16.43 -27.39
C LEU A 648 -17.91 17.22 -26.62
N LYS A 649 -19.17 16.81 -26.73
CA LYS A 649 -20.36 17.47 -26.17
C LYS A 649 -20.19 17.88 -24.71
N VAL A 650 -19.82 16.94 -23.84
CA VAL A 650 -19.66 17.19 -22.39
C VAL A 650 -18.59 18.27 -22.15
N ARG A 651 -17.45 18.18 -22.82
CA ARG A 651 -16.35 19.16 -22.68
C ARG A 651 -16.72 20.54 -23.22
N LEU A 652 -17.56 20.61 -24.25
CA LEU A 652 -18.06 21.87 -24.81
C LEU A 652 -19.01 22.56 -23.85
N MET A 653 -19.94 21.81 -23.28
CA MET A 653 -20.90 22.34 -22.30
C MET A 653 -20.18 22.95 -21.11
N GLU A 654 -19.23 22.22 -20.51
CA GLU A 654 -18.44 22.75 -19.39
C GLU A 654 -17.63 24.01 -19.78
N ALA A 655 -17.10 24.07 -21.00
CA ALA A 655 -16.35 25.23 -21.47
C ALA A 655 -17.25 26.46 -21.68
N MET A 656 -18.47 26.25 -22.18
CA MET A 656 -19.48 27.28 -22.36
C MET A 656 -19.97 27.83 -21.01
N GLU A 657 -20.18 26.96 -20.03
CA GLU A 657 -20.59 27.33 -18.67
C GLU A 657 -19.49 28.10 -17.92
N ARG A 658 -18.24 27.64 -17.99
CA ARG A 658 -17.10 28.38 -17.43
C ARG A 658 -16.98 29.78 -18.01
N ARG A 659 -17.24 29.94 -19.31
CA ARG A 659 -17.20 31.25 -19.99
C ARG A 659 -18.36 32.14 -19.56
N ALA A 660 -19.56 31.57 -19.41
CA ALA A 660 -20.73 32.31 -18.92
C ALA A 660 -20.55 32.80 -17.47
N ALA A 661 -19.93 31.98 -16.61
CA ALA A 661 -19.66 32.32 -15.21
C ALA A 661 -18.59 33.41 -15.03
N GLN A 662 -17.67 33.56 -15.98
CA GLN A 662 -16.60 34.57 -15.94
C GLN A 662 -17.06 35.97 -16.40
N GLY A 663 -18.29 36.10 -16.93
CA GLY A 663 -18.83 37.33 -17.48
C GLY A 663 -18.13 37.78 -18.78
N PRO A 664 -18.72 38.70 -19.56
CA PRO A 664 -18.03 39.31 -20.68
C PRO A 664 -16.82 40.11 -20.18
N LYS A 665 -15.66 39.91 -20.80
CA LYS A 665 -14.50 40.79 -20.64
C LYS A 665 -14.70 42.09 -21.40
#